data_AF-A0A3R6FZN3-F1
#
_entry.id   AF-A0A3R6FZN3-F1
#
_cell.length_a   1.000
_cell.length_b   1.000
_cell.length_c   1.000
_cell.angle_alpha   90.00
_cell.angle_beta   90.00
_cell.angle_gamma   90.00
#
_symmetry.space_group_name_H-M   'P 1'
#
loop_
_entity.id
_entity.type
_entity.pdbx_description
1 polymer ?
#
loop_
_entity_poly.entity_id
_entity_poly.type
_entity_poly.pdbx_seq_one_letter_code
_entity_poly.pdbx_strand_id
1 'polypeptide(L)'
;MRVQPFQTLKHYNKKNLPKDILAGIIIMAVSIPISMGYAQIAGLPAVYGLYGSVFPIILFGLFSTSPQFIFGVDAAPAALVGSAIVGLGIESGTKEAMAAVPVLTFFVALWLLAFYFMKAGKLVNFISAPVMGGFITGICTTIILMQVPKLMGGTAGVGELFELAEHIAETLKTINLPSLVIGLTALFILLVSKKVMPKFPMAVALMAAGALMTRFLPVREWGVQTLAAVEPDMPEWSIPDFSAIAPKDAIITSLSVAVVIMAETLLAENSFAQKNGYKIDDNQEIFAFSMGNFVAAFTGCCPINGSVSRSAMGEQYQAKTQLTGIVAGLSMIILLLCGTGFIGYLPIPVLTAIVISALLGATEFELAVRLWKVSRTECFIFIGAFFGVLMLGTINGVLIGIILSFTEMIIRTSKPARCFLGIQPGHQHFRDLREGSQIHAVEGVLIYRFSSNLFFANIGVLQKDIEEHIKDDTKAVILDAGGIGSLDITAADRLEILYKSLKEKGIRFYMTEHIADVNEQLRKLGLGYLIEEGCVRRTIHIALKDMEINRPYPLEGGVDNEERSASRKRADNRVQEFVWAFGSETEEEIERQIVLQIEQLKKTGDVENLFHGRWAHMEALDEDEWLEHLEEHLKEIVNISGKDEMTLAGKLEAHRKEVHDRIAKEHPELAERFKERRHLLDEHLKERRPEVYELVLELREKRKE
;
A
#
# COMPACT_ATOMS: atom_id res chain seq x y z
N MET A 1 12.40 11.24 -28.50
CA MET A 1 12.81 11.52 -27.11
C MET A 1 12.37 12.93 -26.75
N ARG A 2 11.67 13.11 -25.64
CA ARG A 2 11.31 14.45 -25.13
C ARG A 2 11.87 14.57 -23.72
N VAL A 3 13.13 14.98 -23.60
CA VAL A 3 13.66 15.46 -22.30
C VAL A 3 12.83 16.68 -21.92
N GLN A 4 12.27 16.68 -20.71
CA GLN A 4 11.39 17.77 -20.27
C GLN A 4 12.02 18.49 -19.09
N PRO A 5 12.83 19.53 -19.31
CA PRO A 5 13.35 20.31 -18.21
C PRO A 5 12.20 21.12 -17.56
N PHE A 6 12.41 21.48 -16.29
CA PHE A 6 11.54 22.34 -15.48
C PHE A 6 10.11 21.82 -15.28
N GLN A 7 9.85 20.52 -15.32
CA GLN A 7 8.47 19.98 -15.23
C GLN A 7 7.71 20.49 -14.01
N THR A 8 8.33 20.46 -12.84
CA THR A 8 7.73 20.91 -11.57
C THR A 8 7.58 22.44 -11.49
N LEU A 9 8.24 23.20 -12.38
CA LEU A 9 8.27 24.66 -12.40
C LEU A 9 7.42 25.29 -13.52
N LYS A 10 7.03 24.52 -14.55
CA LYS A 10 6.26 25.02 -15.71
C LYS A 10 4.93 25.69 -15.34
N HIS A 11 4.23 25.18 -14.33
CA HIS A 11 2.96 25.71 -13.84
C HIS A 11 3.03 26.10 -12.37
N TYR A 12 4.08 26.83 -12.01
CA TYR A 12 4.37 27.17 -10.61
C TYR A 12 3.28 28.04 -9.97
N ASN A 13 2.70 27.53 -8.88
CA ASN A 13 1.76 28.31 -8.07
C ASN A 13 2.52 29.23 -7.11
N LYS A 14 2.40 30.55 -7.29
CA LYS A 14 3.07 31.57 -6.45
C LYS A 14 2.80 31.41 -4.94
N LYS A 15 1.69 30.79 -4.54
CA LYS A 15 1.39 30.50 -3.12
C LYS A 15 2.39 29.53 -2.47
N ASN A 16 3.11 28.73 -3.27
CA ASN A 16 4.10 27.78 -2.78
C ASN A 16 5.48 28.42 -2.55
N LEU A 17 5.74 29.61 -3.11
CA LEU A 17 7.05 30.28 -3.05
C LEU A 17 7.63 30.38 -1.63
N PRO A 18 6.90 30.91 -0.63
CA PRO A 18 7.45 31.01 0.73
C PRO A 18 7.71 29.63 1.35
N LYS A 19 6.95 28.59 0.97
CA LYS A 19 7.10 27.24 1.49
C LYS A 19 8.35 26.58 0.93
N ASP A 20 8.52 26.64 -0.40
CA ASP A 20 9.69 26.06 -1.08
C ASP A 20 10.99 26.78 -0.67
N ILE A 21 10.96 28.10 -0.46
CA ILE A 21 12.13 28.85 0.05
C ILE A 21 12.49 28.40 1.47
N LEU A 22 11.51 28.39 2.38
CA LEU A 22 11.75 27.99 3.76
C LEU A 22 12.24 26.54 3.85
N ALA A 23 11.59 25.63 3.14
CA ALA A 23 11.99 24.23 3.08
C ALA A 23 13.40 24.06 2.49
N GLY A 24 13.75 24.82 1.44
CA GLY A 24 15.08 24.79 0.82
C GLY A 24 16.19 25.22 1.78
N ILE A 25 15.98 26.28 2.55
CA ILE A 25 16.94 26.75 3.58
C ILE A 25 17.12 25.68 4.68
N ILE A 26 16.02 25.05 5.11
CA ILE A 26 16.07 23.99 6.13
C ILE A 26 16.83 22.77 5.59
N ILE A 27 16.54 22.36 4.36
CA ILE A 27 17.21 21.24 3.69
C ILE A 27 18.70 21.53 3.52
N MET A 28 19.08 22.75 3.15
CA MET A 28 20.49 23.17 3.11
C MET A 28 21.15 22.96 4.47
N ALA A 29 20.57 23.50 5.55
CA ALA A 29 21.13 23.40 6.89
C ALA A 29 21.33 21.94 7.33
N VAL A 30 20.33 21.10 7.09
CA VAL A 30 20.36 19.67 7.41
C VAL A 30 21.37 18.91 6.55
N SER A 31 21.59 19.34 5.31
CA SER A 31 22.51 18.68 4.39
C SER A 31 23.97 18.83 4.81
N ILE A 32 24.34 19.91 5.50
CA ILE A 32 25.72 20.18 5.94
C ILE A 32 26.35 18.98 6.66
N PRO A 33 25.84 18.54 7.84
CA PRO A 33 26.46 17.45 8.58
C PRO A 33 26.39 16.11 7.86
N ILE A 34 25.28 15.85 7.16
CA ILE A 34 25.03 14.57 6.49
C ILE A 34 26.01 14.39 5.35
N SER A 35 26.10 15.38 4.45
CA SER A 35 26.94 15.29 3.27
C SER A 35 28.42 15.26 3.63
N MET A 36 28.86 16.03 4.65
CA MET A 36 30.25 16.06 5.10
C MET A 36 30.74 14.70 5.59
N GLY A 37 29.93 14.02 6.42
CA GLY A 37 30.28 12.70 6.93
C GLY A 37 30.35 11.64 5.83
N TYR A 38 29.44 11.68 4.85
CA TYR A 38 29.44 10.73 3.74
C TYR A 38 30.58 10.97 2.75
N ALA A 39 31.00 12.22 2.52
CA ALA A 39 32.20 12.47 1.73
C ALA A 39 33.43 11.82 2.36
N GLN A 40 33.56 11.87 3.69
CA GLN A 40 34.65 11.17 4.41
C GLN A 40 34.58 9.66 4.27
N ILE A 41 33.37 9.08 4.31
CA ILE A 41 33.17 7.64 4.08
C ILE A 41 33.55 7.26 2.65
N ALA A 42 33.31 8.13 1.66
CA ALA A 42 33.76 7.93 0.29
C ALA A 42 35.28 8.13 0.09
N GLY A 43 36.01 8.45 1.15
CA GLY A 43 37.46 8.72 1.13
C GLY A 43 37.85 10.12 0.67
N LEU A 44 36.91 11.05 0.60
CA LEU A 44 37.17 12.46 0.29
C LEU A 44 37.23 13.34 1.55
N PRO A 45 37.90 14.50 1.49
CA PRO A 45 37.75 15.53 2.51
C PRO A 45 36.28 15.94 2.71
N ALA A 46 35.91 16.29 3.95
CA ALA A 46 34.53 16.59 4.33
C ALA A 46 33.87 17.69 3.47
N VAL A 47 34.66 18.66 2.97
CA VAL A 47 34.16 19.77 2.14
C VAL A 47 33.49 19.29 0.84
N TYR A 48 33.94 18.16 0.27
CA TYR A 48 33.34 17.59 -0.94
C TYR A 48 31.88 17.16 -0.72
N GLY A 49 31.48 16.94 0.52
CA GLY A 49 30.07 16.75 0.88
C GLY A 49 29.22 17.99 0.59
N LEU A 50 29.76 19.16 0.94
CA LEU A 50 29.08 20.44 0.69
C LEU A 50 29.05 20.74 -0.81
N TYR A 51 30.15 20.49 -1.52
CA TYR A 51 30.24 20.65 -2.98
C TYR A 51 29.22 19.78 -3.72
N GLY A 52 29.09 18.51 -3.33
CA GLY A 52 28.07 17.60 -3.86
C GLY A 52 26.63 18.02 -3.56
N SER A 53 26.45 18.99 -2.65
CA SER A 53 25.17 19.57 -2.26
C SER A 53 24.87 20.93 -2.93
N VAL A 54 25.67 21.34 -3.92
CA VAL A 54 25.50 22.60 -4.65
C VAL A 54 24.91 22.35 -6.05
N PHE A 55 25.77 22.23 -7.05
CA PHE A 55 25.37 22.13 -8.45
C PHE A 55 24.61 20.84 -8.78
N PRO A 56 24.98 19.68 -8.22
CA PRO A 56 24.26 18.47 -8.56
C PRO A 56 22.78 18.46 -8.11
N ILE A 57 22.48 19.04 -6.95
CA ILE A 57 21.09 19.20 -6.47
C ILE A 57 20.30 20.15 -7.36
N ILE A 58 20.94 21.24 -7.82
CA ILE A 58 20.32 22.18 -8.76
C ILE A 58 19.96 21.46 -10.06
N LEU A 59 20.90 20.71 -10.64
CA LEU A 59 20.67 19.97 -11.88
C LEU A 59 19.58 18.91 -11.73
N PHE A 60 19.58 18.18 -10.62
CA PHE A 60 18.50 17.26 -10.31
C PHE A 60 17.14 17.98 -10.27
N GLY A 61 17.04 19.10 -9.56
CA GLY A 61 15.79 19.87 -9.47
C GLY A 61 15.30 20.44 -10.81
N LEU A 62 16.21 20.63 -11.78
CA LEU A 62 15.86 21.07 -13.14
C LEU A 62 15.26 19.94 -14.00
N PHE A 63 15.67 18.69 -13.79
CA PHE A 63 15.28 17.56 -14.64
C PHE A 63 14.32 16.57 -13.99
N SER A 64 14.21 16.58 -12.67
CA SER A 64 13.34 15.70 -11.91
C SER A 64 11.87 16.04 -12.13
N THR A 65 11.07 14.98 -12.17
CA THR A 65 9.61 14.99 -12.27
C THR A 65 8.95 14.92 -10.89
N SER A 66 9.67 14.40 -9.88
CA SER A 66 9.28 14.37 -8.49
C SER A 66 9.28 15.79 -7.90
N PRO A 67 8.19 16.24 -7.23
CA PRO A 67 8.10 17.59 -6.68
C PRO A 67 8.78 17.78 -5.32
N GLN A 68 9.00 16.72 -4.55
CA GLN A 68 9.38 16.83 -3.12
C GLN A 68 10.69 16.14 -2.78
N PHE A 69 11.16 15.28 -3.68
CA PHE A 69 12.29 14.42 -3.39
C PHE A 69 13.61 15.17 -3.56
N ILE A 70 14.56 14.96 -2.65
CA ILE A 70 15.82 15.71 -2.59
C ILE A 70 17.00 14.78 -2.89
N PHE A 71 17.84 15.24 -3.82
CA PHE A 71 19.07 14.57 -4.22
C PHE A 71 20.27 15.13 -3.45
N GLY A 72 21.35 14.37 -3.28
CA GLY A 72 22.58 14.84 -2.65
C GLY A 72 23.53 13.71 -2.27
N VAL A 73 24.61 14.02 -1.57
CA VAL A 73 25.56 13.00 -1.07
C VAL A 73 24.85 12.12 -0.05
N ASP A 74 24.96 10.80 -0.17
CA ASP A 74 24.23 9.85 0.67
C ASP A 74 25.06 8.62 1.05
N ALA A 75 24.59 7.86 2.04
CA ALA A 75 25.36 6.81 2.73
C ALA A 75 25.81 5.67 1.81
N ALA A 76 24.89 5.05 1.09
CA ALA A 76 25.16 3.80 0.37
C ALA A 76 26.15 3.99 -0.80
N PRO A 77 26.00 4.97 -1.71
CA PRO A 77 27.01 5.21 -2.74
C PRO A 77 28.36 5.62 -2.16
N ALA A 78 28.37 6.42 -1.08
CA ALA A 78 29.60 6.81 -0.40
C ALA A 78 30.34 5.60 0.17
N ALA A 79 29.64 4.69 0.85
CA ALA A 79 30.22 3.47 1.42
C ALA A 79 30.77 2.55 0.33
N LEU A 80 30.05 2.37 -0.78
CA LEU A 80 30.49 1.53 -1.89
C LEU A 80 31.74 2.08 -2.58
N VAL A 81 31.77 3.40 -2.82
CA VAL A 81 32.95 4.04 -3.39
C VAL A 81 34.13 4.00 -2.43
N GLY A 82 33.90 4.28 -1.15
CA GLY A 82 34.93 4.18 -0.11
C GLY A 82 35.53 2.77 -0.04
N SER A 83 34.67 1.74 0.00
CA SER A 83 35.11 0.34 -0.03
C SER A 83 35.86 0.00 -1.31
N ALA A 84 35.45 0.55 -2.45
CA ALA A 84 36.09 0.27 -3.72
C ALA A 84 37.50 0.85 -3.82
N ILE A 85 37.70 2.11 -3.42
CA ILE A 85 39.04 2.72 -3.45
C ILE A 85 39.98 2.03 -2.46
N VAL A 86 39.48 1.60 -1.29
CA VAL A 86 40.24 0.79 -0.33
C VAL A 86 40.62 -0.55 -0.95
N GLY A 87 39.69 -1.21 -1.67
CA GLY A 87 39.97 -2.45 -2.40
C GLY A 87 40.99 -2.30 -3.53
N LEU A 88 41.15 -1.09 -4.08
CA LEU A 88 42.18 -0.74 -5.06
C LEU A 88 43.52 -0.35 -4.41
N GLY A 89 43.63 -0.41 -3.07
CA GLY A 89 44.83 -0.04 -2.34
C GLY A 89 45.02 1.48 -2.18
N ILE A 90 43.96 2.26 -2.38
CA ILE A 90 43.98 3.72 -2.24
C ILE A 90 43.49 4.10 -0.84
N GLU A 91 44.37 4.74 -0.06
CA GLU A 91 44.05 5.20 1.29
C GLU A 91 43.13 6.43 1.25
N SER A 92 42.16 6.49 2.17
CA SER A 92 41.19 7.60 2.27
C SER A 92 41.85 8.93 2.61
N GLY A 93 41.35 10.03 2.05
CA GLY A 93 41.85 11.39 2.32
C GLY A 93 43.19 11.73 1.64
N THR A 94 43.72 10.82 0.82
CA THR A 94 44.93 11.05 0.02
C THR A 94 44.63 11.77 -1.29
N LYS A 95 45.67 12.26 -1.97
CA LYS A 95 45.52 12.89 -3.30
C LYS A 95 45.05 11.88 -4.34
N GLU A 96 45.46 10.64 -4.18
CA GLU A 96 45.07 9.49 -4.99
C GLU A 96 43.56 9.24 -4.85
N ALA A 97 43.00 9.28 -3.64
CA ALA A 97 41.55 9.18 -3.42
C ALA A 97 40.79 10.35 -4.07
N MET A 98 41.31 11.57 -3.95
CA MET A 98 40.72 12.76 -4.57
C MET A 98 40.73 12.70 -6.11
N ALA A 99 41.67 11.99 -6.73
CA ALA A 99 41.70 11.76 -8.17
C ALA A 99 40.81 10.59 -8.61
N ALA A 100 40.76 9.53 -7.80
CA ALA A 100 40.05 8.28 -8.10
C ALA A 100 38.51 8.40 -7.98
N VAL A 101 38.02 9.00 -6.89
CA VAL A 101 36.57 9.07 -6.61
C VAL A 101 35.76 9.80 -7.70
N PRO A 102 36.22 10.94 -8.26
CA PRO A 102 35.53 11.59 -9.37
C PRO A 102 35.46 10.74 -10.64
N VAL A 103 36.47 9.90 -10.91
CA VAL A 103 36.47 8.96 -12.04
C VAL A 103 35.39 7.91 -11.86
N LEU A 104 35.28 7.30 -10.68
CA LEU A 104 34.19 6.36 -10.38
C LEU A 104 32.82 7.04 -10.53
N THR A 105 32.70 8.27 -10.05
CA THR A 105 31.47 9.07 -10.16
C THR A 105 31.08 9.35 -11.60
N PHE A 106 32.06 9.62 -12.46
CA PHE A 106 31.83 9.80 -13.89
C PHE A 106 31.28 8.53 -14.55
N PHE A 107 31.88 7.36 -14.27
CA PHE A 107 31.39 6.11 -14.82
C PHE A 107 30.03 5.69 -14.23
N VAL A 108 29.74 6.04 -12.98
CA VAL A 108 28.39 5.91 -12.40
C VAL A 108 27.38 6.71 -13.21
N ALA A 109 27.69 7.97 -13.53
CA ALA A 109 26.83 8.81 -14.35
C ALA A 109 26.61 8.24 -15.76
N LEU A 110 27.65 7.64 -16.37
CA LEU A 110 27.55 6.94 -17.65
C LEU A 110 26.65 5.70 -17.59
N TRP A 111 26.74 4.89 -16.53
CA TRP A 111 25.87 3.73 -16.35
C TRP A 111 24.41 4.14 -16.15
N LEU A 112 24.16 5.17 -15.34
CA LEU A 112 22.81 5.74 -15.18
C LEU A 112 22.28 6.26 -16.53
N LEU A 113 23.12 6.90 -17.34
CA LEU A 113 22.73 7.32 -18.69
C LEU A 113 22.40 6.13 -19.60
N ALA A 114 23.17 5.05 -19.52
CA ALA A 114 22.88 3.81 -20.25
C ALA A 114 21.55 3.19 -19.81
N PHE A 115 21.27 3.13 -18.50
CA PHE A 115 20.00 2.65 -17.95
C PHE A 115 18.80 3.47 -18.43
N TYR A 116 18.95 4.79 -18.55
CA TYR A 116 17.94 5.66 -19.16
C TYR A 116 17.64 5.27 -20.62
N PHE A 117 18.68 5.00 -21.42
CA PHE A 117 18.50 4.56 -22.81
C PHE A 117 17.85 3.16 -22.91
N MET A 118 18.18 2.28 -21.96
CA MET A 118 17.59 0.94 -21.84
C MET A 118 16.14 0.94 -21.32
N LYS A 119 15.62 2.11 -20.90
CA LYS A 119 14.30 2.24 -20.25
C LYS A 119 14.19 1.43 -18.95
N ALA A 120 15.28 1.39 -18.17
CA ALA A 120 15.37 0.61 -16.94
C ALA A 120 14.36 1.05 -15.87
N GLY A 121 13.84 2.28 -15.92
CA GLY A 121 12.79 2.76 -15.01
C GLY A 121 11.53 1.90 -15.00
N LYS A 122 11.27 1.15 -16.09
CA LYS A 122 10.16 0.18 -16.14
C LYS A 122 10.24 -0.91 -15.07
N LEU A 123 11.43 -1.22 -14.55
CA LEU A 123 11.63 -2.25 -13.54
C LEU A 123 10.88 -1.95 -12.24
N VAL A 124 10.63 -0.68 -11.94
CA VAL A 124 9.92 -0.26 -10.73
C VAL A 124 8.45 -0.70 -10.73
N ASN A 125 7.84 -0.87 -11.91
CA ASN A 125 6.45 -1.35 -12.03
C ASN A 125 6.24 -2.77 -11.47
N PHE A 126 7.32 -3.53 -11.26
CA PHE A 126 7.27 -4.88 -10.70
C PHE A 126 7.41 -4.90 -9.17
N ILE A 127 7.45 -3.73 -8.53
CA ILE A 127 7.69 -3.61 -7.09
C ILE A 127 6.36 -3.24 -6.42
N SER A 128 5.87 -4.14 -5.57
CA SER A 128 4.61 -3.95 -4.86
C SER A 128 4.76 -3.03 -3.65
N ALA A 129 3.64 -2.43 -3.21
CA ALA A 129 3.63 -1.53 -2.06
C ALA A 129 4.22 -2.15 -0.76
N PRO A 130 3.96 -3.43 -0.42
CA PRO A 130 4.60 -4.07 0.73
C PRO A 130 6.12 -4.13 0.62
N VAL A 131 6.66 -4.35 -0.60
CA VAL A 131 8.11 -4.38 -0.83
C VAL A 131 8.71 -2.99 -0.66
N MET A 132 8.09 -1.95 -1.22
CA MET A 132 8.53 -0.56 -1.05
C MET A 132 8.53 -0.13 0.42
N GLY A 133 7.44 -0.41 1.16
CA GLY A 133 7.35 -0.06 2.57
C GLY A 133 8.39 -0.79 3.43
N GLY A 134 8.60 -2.09 3.18
CA GLY A 134 9.60 -2.90 3.88
C GLY A 134 11.02 -2.41 3.59
N PHE A 135 11.31 -2.09 2.33
CA PHE A 135 12.57 -1.52 1.87
C PHE A 135 12.89 -0.17 2.54
N ILE A 136 11.97 0.80 2.48
CA ILE A 136 12.18 2.14 3.07
C ILE A 136 12.36 2.05 4.58
N THR A 137 11.54 1.23 5.24
CA THR A 137 11.66 1.00 6.68
C THR A 137 13.01 0.35 7.02
N GLY A 138 13.49 -0.56 6.19
CA GLY A 138 14.81 -1.18 6.30
C GLY A 138 15.93 -0.15 6.22
N ILE A 139 15.98 0.65 5.15
CA ILE A 139 16.97 1.72 4.97
C ILE A 139 16.96 2.71 6.13
N CYS A 140 15.77 3.19 6.53
CA CYS A 140 15.65 4.14 7.63
C CYS A 140 16.22 3.55 8.92
N THR A 141 15.95 2.27 9.18
CA THR A 141 16.45 1.56 10.37
C THR A 141 17.97 1.38 10.30
N THR A 142 18.53 0.95 9.16
CA THR A 142 19.98 0.84 8.96
C THR A 142 20.67 2.17 9.23
N ILE A 143 20.19 3.27 8.65
CA ILE A 143 20.81 4.58 8.82
C ILE A 143 20.69 5.06 10.28
N ILE A 144 19.56 4.82 10.95
CA ILE A 144 19.41 5.11 12.39
C ILE A 144 20.48 4.36 13.19
N LEU A 145 20.66 3.06 12.95
CA LEU A 145 21.69 2.25 13.62
C LEU A 145 23.11 2.78 13.36
N MET A 146 23.42 3.21 12.13
CA MET A 146 24.70 3.86 11.79
C MET A 146 24.93 5.17 12.58
N GLN A 147 23.85 5.88 12.95
CA GLN A 147 23.91 7.15 13.66
C GLN A 147 24.01 6.99 15.19
N VAL A 148 23.49 5.91 15.78
CA VAL A 148 23.47 5.70 17.24
C VAL A 148 24.85 5.88 17.92
N PRO A 149 25.96 5.30 17.42
CA PRO A 149 27.28 5.49 18.01
C PRO A 149 27.73 6.95 18.12
N LYS A 150 27.32 7.82 17.18
CA LYS A 150 27.66 9.25 17.19
C LYS A 150 27.00 10.01 18.33
N LEU A 151 25.82 9.59 18.80
CA LEU A 151 25.21 10.16 20.01
C LEU A 151 26.10 9.91 21.22
N MET A 152 26.77 8.76 21.24
CA MET A 152 27.62 8.30 22.34
C MET A 152 29.04 8.88 22.30
N GLY A 153 29.36 9.71 21.29
CA GLY A 153 30.69 10.28 21.08
C GLY A 153 31.62 9.43 20.21
N GLY A 154 31.11 8.34 19.61
CA GLY A 154 31.83 7.50 18.66
C GLY A 154 31.73 7.97 17.21
N THR A 155 32.32 7.21 16.29
CA THR A 155 32.24 7.43 14.84
C THR A 155 31.01 6.72 14.24
N ALA A 156 30.63 7.07 13.00
CA ALA A 156 29.54 6.39 12.31
C ALA A 156 29.80 4.87 12.23
N GLY A 157 28.76 4.07 12.47
CA GLY A 157 28.81 2.64 12.12
C GLY A 157 28.83 2.46 10.60
N VAL A 158 29.50 1.40 10.16
CA VAL A 158 29.55 0.96 8.76
C VAL A 158 29.14 -0.51 8.72
N GLY A 159 28.52 -0.94 7.63
CA GLY A 159 28.15 -2.34 7.42
C GLY A 159 26.67 -2.65 7.62
N GLU A 160 26.37 -3.95 7.66
CA GLU A 160 25.04 -4.50 7.85
C GLU A 160 24.69 -4.70 9.34
N LEU A 161 23.48 -5.16 9.66
CA LEU A 161 22.95 -5.22 11.04
C LEU A 161 23.91 -5.83 12.08
N PHE A 162 24.60 -6.93 11.75
CA PHE A 162 25.51 -7.58 12.70
C PHE A 162 26.78 -6.75 12.96
N GLU A 163 27.38 -6.19 11.91
CA GLU A 163 28.56 -5.32 12.00
C GLU A 163 28.21 -4.03 12.74
N LEU A 164 27.03 -3.46 12.46
CA LEU A 164 26.50 -2.30 13.17
C LEU A 164 26.24 -2.61 14.65
N ALA A 165 25.69 -3.78 14.97
CA ALA A 165 25.45 -4.19 16.36
C ALA A 165 26.77 -4.37 17.13
N GLU A 166 27.79 -4.95 16.50
CA GLU A 166 29.14 -5.07 17.08
C GLU A 166 29.75 -3.69 17.34
N HIS A 167 29.73 -2.80 16.35
CA HIS A 167 30.26 -1.43 16.49
C HIS A 167 29.52 -0.62 17.58
N ILE A 168 28.19 -0.79 17.68
CA ILE A 168 27.40 -0.20 18.77
C ILE A 168 27.82 -0.77 20.12
N ALA A 169 28.00 -2.09 20.24
CA ALA A 169 28.41 -2.74 21.47
C ALA A 169 29.82 -2.33 21.91
N GLU A 170 30.73 -2.11 20.96
CA GLU A 170 32.07 -1.57 21.24
C GLU A 170 32.02 -0.12 21.69
N THR A 171 31.26 0.73 21.00
CA THR A 171 31.08 2.15 21.38
C THR A 171 30.41 2.28 22.75
N LEU A 172 29.56 1.32 23.14
CA LEU A 172 28.94 1.25 24.47
C LEU A 172 29.95 1.17 25.62
N LYS A 173 31.18 0.73 25.34
CA LYS A 173 32.26 0.64 26.34
C LYS A 173 32.95 1.99 26.59
N THR A 174 32.85 2.94 25.66
CA THR A 174 33.59 4.22 25.68
C THR A 174 32.66 5.43 25.50
N ILE A 175 31.61 5.50 26.32
CA ILE A 175 30.56 6.53 26.20
C ILE A 175 31.06 7.90 26.66
N ASN A 176 30.91 8.91 25.80
CA ASN A 176 30.95 10.31 26.19
C ASN A 176 29.57 10.76 26.70
N LEU A 177 29.41 10.85 28.03
CA LEU A 177 28.14 11.18 28.66
C LEU A 177 27.60 12.59 28.27
N PRO A 178 28.42 13.66 28.20
CA PRO A 178 27.96 14.96 27.71
C PRO A 178 27.36 14.92 26.31
N SER A 179 28.04 14.21 25.37
CA SER A 179 27.57 13.99 24.01
C SER A 179 26.20 13.33 23.99
N LEU A 180 26.05 12.26 24.77
CA LEU A 180 24.80 11.49 24.85
C LEU A 180 23.64 12.35 25.38
N VAL A 181 23.87 13.12 26.45
CA VAL A 181 22.85 13.99 27.05
C VAL A 181 22.43 15.08 26.06
N ILE A 182 23.38 15.74 25.40
CA ILE A 182 23.08 16.78 24.38
C ILE A 182 22.26 16.18 23.24
N GLY A 183 22.69 15.03 22.71
CA GLY A 183 22.01 14.35 21.60
C GLY A 183 20.60 13.89 21.96
N LEU A 184 20.42 13.20 23.09
CA LEU A 184 19.10 12.73 23.54
C LEU A 184 18.16 13.89 23.88
N THR A 185 18.68 14.98 24.46
CA THR A 185 17.88 16.18 24.75
C THR A 185 17.42 16.84 23.44
N ALA A 186 18.32 16.99 22.46
CA ALA A 186 17.98 17.50 21.14
C ALA A 186 16.94 16.61 20.44
N LEU A 187 17.09 15.29 20.51
CA LEU A 187 16.15 14.32 19.94
C LEU A 187 14.77 14.43 20.59
N PHE A 188 14.74 14.48 21.93
CA PHE A 188 13.50 14.66 22.70
C PHE A 188 12.78 15.95 22.31
N ILE A 189 13.50 17.08 22.26
CA ILE A 189 12.94 18.37 21.84
C ILE A 189 12.36 18.28 20.42
N LEU A 190 13.07 17.65 19.48
CA LEU A 190 12.58 17.47 18.12
C LEU A 190 11.28 16.64 18.07
N LEU A 191 11.24 15.50 18.75
CA LEU A 191 10.07 14.62 18.76
C LEU A 191 8.85 15.29 19.40
N VAL A 192 9.03 15.98 20.52
CA VAL A 192 7.95 16.74 21.18
C VAL A 192 7.49 17.88 20.29
N SER A 193 8.42 18.61 19.67
CA SER A 193 8.07 19.76 18.83
C SER A 193 7.29 19.39 17.57
N LYS A 194 7.50 18.19 17.02
CA LYS A 194 6.69 17.67 15.91
C LYS A 194 5.21 17.58 16.28
N LYS A 195 4.89 17.33 17.55
CA LYS A 195 3.51 17.26 18.04
C LYS A 195 2.95 18.63 18.44
N VAL A 196 3.77 19.48 19.06
CA VAL A 196 3.31 20.76 19.65
C VAL A 196 3.37 21.92 18.66
N MET A 197 4.44 22.03 17.87
CA MET A 197 4.69 23.14 16.93
C MET A 197 5.28 22.64 15.60
N PRO A 198 4.56 21.79 14.84
CA PRO A 198 5.09 21.12 13.63
C PRO A 198 5.61 22.06 12.54
N LYS A 199 5.12 23.30 12.50
CA LYS A 199 5.51 24.30 11.48
C LYS A 199 6.79 25.06 11.82
N PHE A 200 7.26 25.02 13.06
CA PHE A 200 8.45 25.75 13.45
C PHE A 200 9.71 24.94 13.11
N PRO A 201 10.74 25.53 12.46
CA PRO A 201 11.94 24.82 12.01
C PRO A 201 12.90 24.48 13.16
N MET A 202 12.46 23.59 14.05
CA MET A 202 13.20 23.23 15.27
C MET A 202 14.59 22.66 14.99
N ALA A 203 14.78 21.97 13.86
CA ALA A 203 16.10 21.49 13.45
C ALA A 203 17.10 22.64 13.28
N VAL A 204 16.70 23.72 12.58
CA VAL A 204 17.54 24.90 12.39
C VAL A 204 17.77 25.63 13.71
N ALA A 205 16.73 25.76 14.54
CA ALA A 205 16.86 26.37 15.86
C ALA A 205 17.83 25.61 16.77
N LEU A 206 17.77 24.27 16.78
CA LEU A 206 18.70 23.43 17.54
C LEU A 206 20.13 23.47 16.99
N MET A 207 20.30 23.55 15.67
CA MET A 207 21.63 23.77 15.08
C MET A 207 22.23 25.10 15.54
N ALA A 208 21.45 26.19 15.50
CA ALA A 208 21.89 27.49 15.98
C ALA A 208 22.19 27.46 17.49
N ALA A 209 21.32 26.86 18.30
CA ALA A 209 21.54 26.70 19.74
C ALA A 209 22.79 25.86 20.04
N GLY A 210 23.01 24.77 19.30
CA GLY A 210 24.21 23.94 19.40
C GLY A 210 25.49 24.71 19.05
N ALA A 211 25.47 25.51 17.99
CA ALA A 211 26.62 26.36 17.63
C ALA A 211 26.92 27.42 18.70
N LEU A 212 25.88 28.08 19.23
CA LEU A 212 26.03 29.06 20.32
C LEU A 212 26.56 28.38 21.58
N MET A 213 26.06 27.18 21.91
CA MET A 213 26.53 26.38 23.03
C MET A 213 28.02 26.07 22.89
N THR A 214 28.48 25.59 21.73
CA THR A 214 29.92 25.36 21.47
C THR A 214 30.76 26.63 21.53
N ARG A 215 30.19 27.78 21.16
CA ARG A 215 30.91 29.06 21.12
C ARG A 215 31.12 29.65 22.53
N PHE A 216 30.16 29.47 23.43
CA PHE A 216 30.13 30.09 24.76
C PHE A 216 30.45 29.12 25.90
N LEU A 217 30.28 27.82 25.70
CA LEU A 217 30.60 26.78 26.69
C LEU A 217 31.78 25.93 26.21
N PRO A 218 32.54 25.31 27.12
CA PRO A 218 33.67 24.45 26.78
C PRO A 218 33.22 23.05 26.30
N VAL A 219 32.29 23.00 25.33
CA VAL A 219 31.69 21.76 24.80
C VAL A 219 32.75 20.80 24.25
N ARG A 220 33.78 21.34 23.59
CA ARG A 220 34.91 20.55 23.07
C ARG A 220 35.76 19.96 24.19
N GLU A 221 35.93 20.67 25.30
CA GLU A 221 36.69 20.19 26.47
C GLU A 221 35.94 19.06 27.20
N TRP A 222 34.61 19.02 27.07
CA TRP A 222 33.79 17.89 27.53
C TRP A 222 33.91 16.63 26.65
N GLY A 223 34.75 16.66 25.62
CA GLY A 223 34.96 15.55 24.67
C GLY A 223 33.85 15.40 23.63
N VAL A 224 32.96 16.40 23.50
CA VAL A 224 31.91 16.39 22.48
C VAL A 224 32.52 16.76 21.14
N GLN A 225 32.37 15.87 20.16
CA GLN A 225 32.87 16.09 18.81
C GLN A 225 32.05 17.15 18.07
N THR A 226 32.74 18.03 17.35
CA THR A 226 32.17 19.04 16.46
C THR A 226 32.59 18.79 15.03
N LEU A 227 31.85 19.31 14.05
CA LEU A 227 32.28 19.22 12.65
C LEU A 227 33.65 19.91 12.45
N ALA A 228 34.38 19.45 11.42
CA ALA A 228 35.62 20.09 11.00
C ALA A 228 35.33 21.50 10.45
N ALA A 229 36.22 22.44 10.74
CA ALA A 229 36.16 23.76 10.12
C ALA A 229 36.40 23.64 8.60
N VAL A 230 35.70 24.47 7.84
CA VAL A 230 35.78 24.49 6.38
C VAL A 230 36.24 25.88 5.96
N GLU A 231 37.21 25.96 5.05
CA GLU A 231 37.64 27.25 4.51
C GLU A 231 36.59 27.78 3.52
N PRO A 232 36.38 29.11 3.45
CA PRO A 232 35.50 29.69 2.44
C PRO A 232 36.08 29.47 1.04
N ASP A 233 35.46 28.58 0.27
CA ASP A 233 35.85 28.31 -1.12
C ASP A 233 34.68 27.70 -1.91
N MET A 234 34.76 27.78 -3.24
CA MET A 234 33.80 27.18 -4.17
C MET A 234 34.38 25.91 -4.81
N PRO A 235 33.53 24.94 -5.19
CA PRO A 235 34.01 23.77 -5.92
C PRO A 235 34.64 24.18 -7.25
N GLU A 236 35.89 23.80 -7.45
CA GLU A 236 36.58 23.93 -8.73
C GLU A 236 36.01 22.94 -9.76
N TRP A 237 35.89 23.41 -11.01
CA TRP A 237 35.51 22.55 -12.12
C TRP A 237 36.76 21.86 -12.66
N SER A 238 36.79 20.54 -12.57
CA SER A 238 37.90 19.69 -13.02
C SER A 238 37.38 18.56 -13.91
N ILE A 239 38.15 18.19 -14.93
CA ILE A 239 37.91 16.96 -15.67
C ILE A 239 38.52 15.82 -14.85
N PRO A 240 37.76 14.75 -14.52
CA PRO A 240 38.31 13.60 -13.79
C PRO A 240 39.56 13.03 -14.46
N ASP A 241 40.59 12.75 -13.68
CA ASP A 241 41.83 12.15 -14.19
C ASP A 241 41.62 10.65 -14.44
N PHE A 242 41.23 10.31 -15.66
CA PHE A 242 40.99 8.92 -16.08
C PHE A 242 42.23 8.00 -15.99
N SER A 243 43.43 8.54 -15.71
CA SER A 243 44.61 7.71 -15.44
C SER A 243 44.70 7.23 -13.98
N ALA A 244 43.90 7.80 -13.07
CA ALA A 244 43.91 7.49 -11.64
C ALA A 244 43.38 6.07 -11.32
N ILE A 245 42.53 5.50 -12.18
CA ILE A 245 42.00 4.13 -12.04
C ILE A 245 42.03 3.46 -13.41
N ALA A 246 42.40 2.17 -13.44
CA ALA A 246 42.30 1.39 -14.67
C ALA A 246 40.84 1.37 -15.20
N PRO A 247 40.61 1.59 -16.51
CA PRO A 247 39.25 1.68 -17.05
C PRO A 247 38.36 0.47 -16.73
N LYS A 248 38.94 -0.74 -16.71
CA LYS A 248 38.23 -1.97 -16.37
C LYS A 248 37.67 -1.93 -14.94
N ASP A 249 38.48 -1.52 -13.98
CA ASP A 249 38.10 -1.48 -12.57
C ASP A 249 37.08 -0.37 -12.33
N ALA A 250 37.25 0.78 -12.98
CA ALA A 250 36.30 1.87 -12.93
C ALA A 250 34.92 1.45 -13.48
N ILE A 251 34.88 0.78 -14.64
CA ILE A 251 33.62 0.33 -15.27
C ILE A 251 32.89 -0.71 -14.42
N ILE A 252 33.61 -1.71 -13.89
CA ILE A 252 32.99 -2.80 -13.11
C ILE A 252 32.50 -2.29 -11.76
N THR A 253 33.32 -1.52 -11.05
CA THR A 253 32.98 -1.01 -9.72
C THR A 253 31.81 -0.03 -9.78
N SER A 254 31.85 0.90 -10.74
CA SER A 254 30.81 1.92 -10.90
C SER A 254 29.45 1.33 -11.29
N LEU A 255 29.41 0.16 -11.93
CA LEU A 255 28.15 -0.50 -12.28
C LEU A 255 27.33 -0.82 -11.02
N SER A 256 27.96 -1.42 -10.01
CA SER A 256 27.29 -1.74 -8.74
C SER A 256 26.75 -0.49 -8.06
N VAL A 257 27.53 0.60 -8.03
CA VAL A 257 27.12 1.88 -7.45
C VAL A 257 25.96 2.51 -8.23
N ALA A 258 25.99 2.45 -9.57
CA ALA A 258 24.91 2.95 -10.41
C ALA A 258 23.61 2.16 -10.24
N VAL A 259 23.69 0.83 -10.10
CA VAL A 259 22.52 -0.01 -9.79
C VAL A 259 21.92 0.36 -8.45
N VAL A 260 22.75 0.61 -7.44
CA VAL A 260 22.30 1.05 -6.11
C VAL A 260 21.62 2.40 -6.19
N ILE A 261 22.25 3.41 -6.82
CA ILE A 261 21.65 4.74 -6.96
C ILE A 261 20.31 4.67 -7.69
N MET A 262 20.25 3.92 -8.80
CA MET A 262 19.01 3.75 -9.55
C MET A 262 17.93 3.09 -8.70
N ALA A 263 18.23 1.95 -8.07
CA ALA A 263 17.27 1.19 -7.30
C ALA A 263 16.79 1.98 -6.08
N GLU A 264 17.71 2.47 -5.24
CA GLU A 264 17.36 3.17 -4.01
C GLU A 264 16.62 4.47 -4.27
N THR A 265 17.09 5.26 -5.23
CA THR A 265 16.44 6.54 -5.53
C THR A 265 15.04 6.32 -6.09
N LEU A 266 14.87 5.47 -7.11
CA LEU A 266 13.55 5.26 -7.71
C LEU A 266 12.55 4.66 -6.73
N LEU A 267 12.99 3.71 -5.90
CA LEU A 267 12.14 3.09 -4.88
C LEU A 267 11.67 4.11 -3.85
N ALA A 268 12.59 4.93 -3.36
CA ALA A 268 12.26 6.00 -2.43
C ALA A 268 11.33 7.02 -3.07
N GLU A 269 11.62 7.49 -4.29
CA GLU A 269 10.76 8.43 -5.01
C GLU A 269 9.36 7.89 -5.22
N ASN A 270 9.22 6.61 -5.60
CA ASN A 270 7.92 5.97 -5.79
C ASN A 270 7.15 5.81 -4.48
N SER A 271 7.81 5.47 -3.36
CA SER A 271 7.17 5.46 -2.04
C SER A 271 6.63 6.84 -1.68
N PHE A 272 7.43 7.91 -1.84
CA PHE A 272 6.96 9.28 -1.61
C PHE A 272 5.83 9.68 -2.57
N ALA A 273 5.90 9.27 -3.84
CA ALA A 273 4.87 9.53 -4.85
C ALA A 273 3.53 8.86 -4.50
N GLN A 274 3.57 7.59 -4.09
CA GLN A 274 2.40 6.85 -3.66
C GLN A 274 1.79 7.43 -2.39
N LYS A 275 2.62 7.73 -1.39
CA LYS A 275 2.19 8.36 -0.13
C LYS A 275 1.51 9.70 -0.35
N ASN A 276 2.05 10.53 -1.26
CA ASN A 276 1.57 11.89 -1.51
C ASN A 276 0.61 12.03 -2.71
N GLY A 277 0.28 10.93 -3.40
CA GLY A 277 -0.69 10.90 -4.49
C GLY A 277 -0.25 11.62 -5.77
N TYR A 278 1.05 11.64 -6.07
CA TYR A 278 1.58 12.15 -7.35
C TYR A 278 2.19 11.03 -8.20
N LYS A 279 2.45 11.31 -9.48
CA LYS A 279 3.10 10.39 -10.41
C LYS A 279 4.46 10.93 -10.80
N ILE A 280 5.37 10.02 -11.08
CA ILE A 280 6.73 10.29 -11.56
C ILE A 280 6.99 9.52 -12.86
N ASP A 281 7.89 10.05 -13.68
CA ASP A 281 8.42 9.34 -14.85
C ASP A 281 9.77 8.74 -14.48
N ASP A 282 9.76 7.47 -14.07
CA ASP A 282 10.95 6.76 -13.57
C ASP A 282 12.13 6.83 -14.55
N ASN A 283 11.87 6.84 -15.86
CA ASN A 283 12.95 6.91 -16.82
C ASN A 283 13.55 8.32 -16.87
N GLN A 284 12.72 9.36 -16.81
CA GLN A 284 13.19 10.74 -16.72
C GLN A 284 13.96 11.00 -15.41
N GLU A 285 13.60 10.34 -14.31
CA GLU A 285 14.36 10.43 -13.05
C GLU A 285 15.76 9.82 -13.18
N ILE A 286 15.91 8.65 -13.83
CA ILE A 286 17.25 8.08 -14.11
C ILE A 286 18.12 9.06 -14.88
N PHE A 287 17.55 9.79 -15.84
CA PHE A 287 18.26 10.85 -16.55
C PHE A 287 18.66 12.00 -15.61
N ALA A 288 17.78 12.43 -14.70
CA ALA A 288 18.11 13.44 -13.69
C ALA A 288 19.25 12.99 -12.76
N PHE A 289 19.27 11.71 -12.35
CA PHE A 289 20.34 11.16 -11.52
C PHE A 289 21.68 11.17 -12.26
N SER A 290 21.67 10.78 -13.54
CA SER A 290 22.86 10.80 -14.40
C SER A 290 23.42 12.21 -14.52
N MET A 291 22.57 13.20 -14.83
CA MET A 291 23.00 14.59 -14.95
C MET A 291 23.56 15.16 -13.64
N GLY A 292 22.93 14.84 -12.50
CA GLY A 292 23.45 15.19 -11.18
C GLY A 292 24.84 14.59 -10.94
N ASN A 293 25.01 13.30 -11.22
CA ASN A 293 26.28 12.60 -11.01
C ASN A 293 27.39 13.04 -11.99
N PHE A 294 27.07 13.44 -13.23
CA PHE A 294 28.07 14.06 -14.11
C PHE A 294 28.62 15.34 -13.50
N VAL A 295 27.74 16.20 -12.97
CA VAL A 295 28.17 17.44 -12.31
C VAL A 295 28.94 17.16 -11.03
N ALA A 296 28.55 16.14 -10.26
CA ALA A 296 29.31 15.70 -9.10
C ALA A 296 30.74 15.29 -9.50
N ALA A 297 30.89 14.51 -10.57
CA ALA A 297 32.20 14.12 -11.09
C ALA A 297 33.05 15.33 -11.51
N PHE A 298 32.47 16.28 -12.24
CA PHE A 298 33.19 17.49 -12.69
C PHE A 298 33.52 18.49 -11.57
N THR A 299 32.89 18.34 -10.40
CA THR A 299 33.18 19.15 -9.20
C THR A 299 34.02 18.38 -8.17
N GLY A 300 34.59 17.23 -8.56
CA GLY A 300 35.45 16.41 -7.73
C GLY A 300 34.74 15.64 -6.61
N CYS A 301 33.41 15.56 -6.65
CA CYS A 301 32.61 14.93 -5.61
C CYS A 301 32.46 13.42 -5.82
N CYS A 302 32.10 12.72 -4.74
CA CYS A 302 31.64 11.34 -4.81
C CYS A 302 30.24 11.25 -5.42
N PRO A 303 29.76 10.03 -5.77
CA PRO A 303 28.43 9.86 -6.31
C PRO A 303 27.35 10.33 -5.35
N ILE A 304 26.27 10.82 -5.93
CA ILE A 304 25.13 11.36 -5.22
C ILE A 304 23.87 10.54 -5.54
N ASN A 305 22.94 10.58 -4.60
CA ASN A 305 21.77 9.72 -4.56
C ASN A 305 20.56 10.48 -4.02
N GLY A 306 19.40 9.84 -4.18
CA GLY A 306 18.19 10.24 -3.50
C GLY A 306 18.32 10.13 -1.99
N SER A 307 17.82 11.12 -1.26
CA SER A 307 17.93 11.14 0.20
C SER A 307 16.58 11.11 0.89
N VAL A 308 16.24 9.94 1.46
CA VAL A 308 15.01 9.74 2.23
C VAL A 308 14.91 10.73 3.40
N SER A 309 16.03 10.96 4.11
CA SER A 309 16.07 11.85 5.27
C SER A 309 15.80 13.31 4.90
N ARG A 310 16.42 13.84 3.84
CA ARG A 310 16.18 15.21 3.34
C ARG A 310 14.76 15.37 2.80
N SER A 311 14.27 14.39 2.04
CA SER A 311 12.92 14.38 1.48
C SER A 311 11.84 14.36 2.57
N ALA A 312 12.01 13.54 3.62
CA ALA A 312 11.10 13.50 4.76
C ALA A 312 11.03 14.85 5.51
N MET A 313 12.16 15.56 5.64
CA MET A 313 12.16 16.91 6.21
C MET A 313 11.50 17.92 5.27
N GLY A 314 11.73 17.82 3.96
CA GLY A 314 11.02 18.64 2.96
C GLY A 314 9.51 18.49 3.08
N GLU A 315 9.02 17.25 3.20
CA GLU A 315 7.60 16.93 3.41
C GLU A 315 7.07 17.57 4.70
N GLN A 316 7.80 17.45 5.81
CA GLN A 316 7.44 18.07 7.10
C GLN A 316 7.24 19.59 6.97
N TYR A 317 8.11 20.29 6.23
CA TYR A 317 8.03 21.74 6.02
C TYR A 317 7.22 22.15 4.78
N GLN A 318 6.42 21.23 4.23
CA GLN A 318 5.51 21.46 3.12
C GLN A 318 6.19 21.91 1.83
N ALA A 319 7.36 21.35 1.50
CA ALA A 319 7.94 21.45 0.16
C ALA A 319 6.90 21.00 -0.89
N LYS A 320 6.76 21.77 -1.97
CA LYS A 320 5.76 21.51 -3.02
C LYS A 320 6.37 21.34 -4.40
N THR A 321 7.57 21.85 -4.65
CA THR A 321 8.25 21.72 -5.95
C THR A 321 9.76 21.59 -5.79
N GLN A 322 10.45 21.25 -6.89
CA GLN A 322 11.91 21.24 -6.96
C GLN A 322 12.56 22.63 -6.86
N LEU A 323 11.78 23.71 -6.78
CA LEU A 323 12.31 24.99 -6.33
C LEU A 323 13.00 24.84 -4.96
N THR A 324 12.49 23.93 -4.13
CA THR A 324 13.09 23.57 -2.84
C THR A 324 14.55 23.12 -2.99
N GLY A 325 14.84 22.19 -3.90
CA GLY A 325 16.20 21.70 -4.16
C GLY A 325 17.11 22.79 -4.74
N ILE A 326 16.56 23.62 -5.65
CA ILE A 326 17.30 24.76 -6.22
C ILE A 326 17.65 25.78 -5.13
N VAL A 327 16.70 26.15 -4.27
CA VAL A 327 16.94 27.07 -3.15
C VAL A 327 17.95 26.47 -2.17
N ALA A 328 17.90 25.17 -1.91
CA ALA A 328 18.88 24.50 -1.06
C ALA A 328 20.30 24.63 -1.63
N GLY A 329 20.48 24.34 -2.93
CA GLY A 329 21.78 24.50 -3.60
C GLY A 329 22.28 25.95 -3.63
N LEU A 330 21.41 26.91 -3.94
CA LEU A 330 21.75 28.35 -3.91
C LEU A 330 22.10 28.82 -2.50
N SER A 331 21.37 28.36 -1.49
CA SER A 331 21.67 28.68 -0.08
C SER A 331 23.00 28.08 0.35
N MET A 332 23.37 26.89 -0.17
CA MET A 332 24.67 26.28 0.09
C MET A 332 25.82 27.09 -0.54
N ILE A 333 25.62 27.68 -1.72
CA ILE A 333 26.60 28.61 -2.32
C ILE A 333 26.84 29.81 -1.39
N ILE A 334 25.77 30.44 -0.91
CA ILE A 334 25.87 31.58 0.02
C ILE A 334 26.63 31.18 1.28
N LEU A 335 26.38 29.97 1.79
CA LEU A 335 27.08 29.42 2.94
C LEU A 335 28.57 29.21 2.69
N LEU A 336 28.95 28.63 1.55
CA LEU A 336 30.34 28.39 1.20
C LEU A 336 31.14 29.69 1.04
N LEU A 337 30.50 30.73 0.50
CA LEU A 337 31.16 32.02 0.27
C LEU A 337 31.30 32.87 1.55
N CYS A 338 30.35 32.80 2.49
CA CYS A 338 30.29 33.75 3.60
C CYS A 338 30.07 33.13 4.99
N GLY A 339 29.73 31.85 5.07
CA GLY A 339 29.24 31.20 6.29
C GLY A 339 30.12 30.09 6.85
N THR A 340 31.10 29.54 6.12
CA THR A 340 31.81 28.29 6.51
C THR A 340 32.41 28.29 7.91
N GLY A 341 32.82 29.44 8.44
CA GLY A 341 33.33 29.59 9.81
C GLY A 341 32.35 29.13 10.91
N PHE A 342 31.03 29.11 10.66
CA PHE A 342 30.06 28.63 11.65
C PHE A 342 30.06 27.09 11.76
N ILE A 343 30.41 26.37 10.69
CA ILE A 343 30.27 24.91 10.58
C ILE A 343 31.06 24.21 11.69
N GLY A 344 32.27 24.70 12.00
CA GLY A 344 33.12 24.13 13.04
C GLY A 344 32.53 24.17 14.45
N TYR A 345 31.51 24.99 14.70
CA TYR A 345 30.85 25.07 16.01
C TYR A 345 29.70 24.07 16.17
N LEU A 346 29.28 23.38 15.11
CA LEU A 346 28.15 22.45 15.16
C LEU A 346 28.52 21.16 15.92
N PRO A 347 27.87 20.85 17.06
CA PRO A 347 28.08 19.59 17.76
C PRO A 347 27.47 18.42 16.97
N ILE A 348 28.25 17.37 16.74
CA ILE A 348 27.80 16.15 16.05
C ILE A 348 26.52 15.57 16.69
N PRO A 349 26.37 15.45 18.02
CA PRO A 349 25.20 14.81 18.63
C PRO A 349 23.87 15.50 18.32
N VAL A 350 23.88 16.83 18.18
CA VAL A 350 22.70 17.60 17.78
C VAL A 350 22.29 17.26 16.34
N LEU A 351 23.27 17.16 15.46
CA LEU A 351 23.08 16.86 14.04
C LEU A 351 22.59 15.41 13.88
N THR A 352 23.17 14.47 14.64
CA THR A 352 22.74 13.07 14.71
C THR A 352 21.29 12.95 15.17
N ALA A 353 20.87 13.71 16.19
CA ALA A 353 19.49 13.73 16.65
C ALA A 353 18.51 14.24 15.58
N ILE A 354 18.92 15.24 14.79
CA ILE A 354 18.14 15.76 13.65
C ILE A 354 17.93 14.66 12.60
N VAL A 355 18.99 13.94 12.22
CA VAL A 355 18.92 12.84 11.24
C VAL A 355 17.99 11.72 11.73
N ILE A 356 18.19 11.24 12.97
CA ILE A 356 17.35 10.18 13.56
C ILE A 356 15.88 10.60 13.59
N SER A 357 15.59 11.83 14.03
CA SER A 357 14.23 12.34 14.10
C SER A 357 13.53 12.33 12.73
N ALA A 358 14.23 12.72 11.65
CA ALA A 358 13.65 12.69 10.31
C ALA A 358 13.36 11.28 9.81
N LEU A 359 14.29 10.35 10.00
CA LEU A 359 14.14 8.97 9.55
C LEU A 359 13.02 8.22 10.28
N LEU A 360 12.82 8.47 11.58
CA LEU A 360 11.70 7.88 12.32
C LEU A 360 10.35 8.23 11.67
N GLY A 361 10.19 9.44 11.13
CA GLY A 361 8.98 9.85 10.42
C GLY A 361 8.84 9.30 9.00
N ALA A 362 9.90 8.74 8.43
CA ALA A 362 9.91 8.12 7.11
C ALA A 362 9.66 6.61 7.15
N THR A 363 9.76 5.97 8.32
CA THR A 363 9.43 4.54 8.48
C THR A 363 7.94 4.27 8.25
N GLU A 364 7.62 3.12 7.66
CA GLU A 364 6.24 2.73 7.31
C GLU A 364 5.71 1.59 8.21
N PHE A 365 6.02 1.61 9.51
CA PHE A 365 5.51 0.59 10.44
C PHE A 365 3.98 0.55 10.53
N GLU A 366 3.30 1.67 10.26
CA GLU A 366 1.83 1.72 10.17
C GLU A 366 1.29 0.88 9.00
N LEU A 367 2.01 0.83 7.87
CA LEU A 367 1.66 -0.03 6.74
C LEU A 367 1.74 -1.50 7.15
N ALA A 368 2.78 -1.91 7.89
CA ALA A 368 2.91 -3.29 8.37
C ALA A 368 1.72 -3.71 9.25
N VAL A 369 1.25 -2.83 10.14
CA VAL A 369 0.07 -3.07 10.98
C VAL A 369 -1.21 -3.21 10.14
N ARG A 370 -1.37 -2.35 9.12
CA ARG A 370 -2.50 -2.43 8.18
C ARG A 370 -2.47 -3.73 7.36
N LEU A 371 -1.31 -4.09 6.82
CA LEU A 371 -1.10 -5.33 6.08
C LEU A 371 -1.39 -6.54 6.97
N TRP A 372 -0.95 -6.53 8.23
CA TRP A 372 -1.26 -7.62 9.16
C TRP A 372 -2.78 -7.85 9.26
N LYS A 373 -3.59 -6.78 9.34
CA LYS A 373 -5.05 -6.89 9.42
C LYS A 373 -5.71 -7.34 8.10
N VAL A 374 -5.15 -6.98 6.95
CA VAL A 374 -5.77 -7.21 5.62
C VAL A 374 -5.24 -8.48 4.94
N SER A 375 -3.93 -8.64 4.86
CA SER A 375 -3.25 -9.77 4.19
C SER A 375 -1.96 -10.13 4.93
N ARG A 376 -2.00 -11.24 5.67
CA ARG A 376 -0.82 -11.80 6.36
C ARG A 376 0.33 -12.07 5.40
N THR A 377 0.03 -12.54 4.19
CA THR A 377 1.04 -12.84 3.16
C THR A 377 1.76 -11.57 2.71
N GLU A 378 1.04 -10.49 2.45
CA GLU A 378 1.66 -9.20 2.11
C GLU A 378 2.48 -8.62 3.27
N CYS A 379 2.03 -8.83 4.52
CA CYS A 379 2.82 -8.46 5.69
C CYS A 379 4.14 -9.25 5.77
N PHE A 380 4.15 -10.55 5.44
CA PHE A 380 5.40 -11.32 5.37
C PHE A 380 6.32 -10.86 4.24
N ILE A 381 5.78 -10.39 3.10
CA ILE A 381 6.58 -9.77 2.03
C ILE A 381 7.26 -8.50 2.55
N PHE A 382 6.53 -7.63 3.26
CA PHE A 382 7.10 -6.44 3.91
C PHE A 382 8.22 -6.81 4.87
N ILE A 383 7.98 -7.78 5.77
CA ILE A 383 8.95 -8.24 6.76
C ILE A 383 10.19 -8.83 6.08
N GLY A 384 9.99 -9.63 5.02
CA GLY A 384 11.08 -10.22 4.24
C GLY A 384 11.96 -9.17 3.56
N ALA A 385 11.35 -8.15 2.95
CA ALA A 385 12.09 -7.01 2.38
C ALA A 385 12.82 -6.21 3.48
N PHE A 386 12.16 -5.93 4.60
CA PHE A 386 12.73 -5.20 5.74
C PHE A 386 13.98 -5.88 6.32
N PHE A 387 13.89 -7.15 6.68
CA PHE A 387 15.04 -7.90 7.20
C PHE A 387 16.08 -8.19 6.11
N GLY A 388 15.65 -8.38 4.86
CA GLY A 388 16.56 -8.51 3.73
C GLY A 388 17.47 -7.28 3.58
N VAL A 389 16.92 -6.06 3.72
CA VAL A 389 17.70 -4.82 3.72
C VAL A 389 18.63 -4.74 4.92
N LEU A 390 18.15 -5.06 6.12
CA LEU A 390 18.96 -4.96 7.35
C LEU A 390 20.13 -5.95 7.38
N MET A 391 19.94 -7.17 6.88
CA MET A 391 20.90 -8.26 7.06
C MET A 391 21.81 -8.46 5.85
N LEU A 392 21.34 -8.13 4.65
CA LEU A 392 22.02 -8.43 3.39
C LEU A 392 22.26 -7.19 2.51
N GLY A 393 21.89 -6.01 3.01
CA GLY A 393 22.00 -4.76 2.27
C GLY A 393 20.81 -4.47 1.35
N THR A 394 20.78 -3.23 0.86
CA THR A 394 19.63 -2.64 0.17
C THR A 394 19.23 -3.39 -1.11
N ILE A 395 20.20 -3.73 -1.96
CA ILE A 395 19.95 -4.46 -3.23
C ILE A 395 19.31 -5.82 -2.96
N ASN A 396 19.90 -6.60 -2.05
CA ASN A 396 19.44 -7.97 -1.76
C ASN A 396 18.06 -7.95 -1.12
N GLY A 397 17.80 -7.00 -0.21
CA GLY A 397 16.48 -6.82 0.39
C GLY A 397 15.38 -6.55 -0.65
N VAL A 398 15.65 -5.71 -1.65
CA VAL A 398 14.71 -5.46 -2.76
C VAL A 398 14.48 -6.73 -3.58
N LEU A 399 15.54 -7.45 -3.95
CA LEU A 399 15.42 -8.69 -4.73
C LEU A 399 14.59 -9.74 -3.99
N ILE A 400 14.81 -9.92 -2.69
CA ILE A 400 14.00 -10.80 -1.84
C ILE A 400 12.53 -10.39 -1.89
N GLY A 401 12.25 -9.09 -1.69
CA GLY A 401 10.89 -8.57 -1.75
C GLY A 401 10.21 -8.83 -3.10
N ILE A 402 10.91 -8.58 -4.21
CA ILE A 402 10.41 -8.83 -5.57
C ILE A 402 10.11 -10.32 -5.78
N ILE A 403 11.03 -11.21 -5.40
CA ILE A 403 10.85 -12.67 -5.55
C ILE A 403 9.64 -13.15 -4.72
N LEU A 404 9.51 -12.68 -3.47
CA LEU A 404 8.38 -13.02 -2.62
C LEU A 404 7.06 -12.49 -3.20
N SER A 405 7.04 -11.27 -3.74
CA SER A 405 5.87 -10.68 -4.38
C SER A 405 5.46 -11.41 -5.65
N PHE A 406 6.41 -11.83 -6.48
CA PHE A 406 6.11 -12.67 -7.65
C PHE A 406 5.61 -14.05 -7.24
N THR A 407 6.20 -14.64 -6.22
CA THR A 407 5.77 -15.94 -5.71
C THR A 407 4.34 -15.87 -5.18
N GLU A 408 3.99 -14.84 -4.41
CA GLU A 408 2.62 -14.61 -3.93
C GLU A 408 1.65 -14.41 -5.10
N MET A 409 2.02 -13.57 -6.09
CA MET A 409 1.20 -13.34 -7.27
C MET A 409 0.92 -14.64 -8.03
N ILE A 410 1.94 -15.48 -8.22
CA ILE A 410 1.81 -16.78 -8.89
C ILE A 410 0.89 -17.71 -8.08
N ILE A 411 1.09 -17.83 -6.77
CA ILE A 411 0.27 -18.68 -5.90
C ILE A 411 -1.19 -18.22 -5.93
N ARG A 412 -1.44 -16.91 -5.83
CA ARG A 412 -2.77 -16.31 -5.84
C ARG A 412 -3.48 -16.52 -7.18
N THR A 413 -2.78 -16.32 -8.29
CA THR A 413 -3.33 -16.54 -9.63
C THR A 413 -3.57 -18.04 -9.91
N SER A 414 -2.79 -18.93 -9.27
CA SER A 414 -2.95 -20.38 -9.40
C SER A 414 -4.15 -20.93 -8.63
N LYS A 415 -4.69 -20.18 -7.66
CA LYS A 415 -5.86 -20.54 -6.85
C LYS A 415 -6.93 -19.45 -6.91
N PRO A 416 -7.55 -19.23 -8.08
CA PRO A 416 -8.51 -18.16 -8.27
C PRO A 416 -9.82 -18.44 -7.52
N ALA A 417 -10.64 -17.40 -7.39
CA ALA A 417 -12.01 -17.55 -6.91
C ALA A 417 -12.79 -18.52 -7.83
N ARG A 418 -13.52 -19.42 -7.20
CA ARG A 418 -14.25 -20.51 -7.85
C ARG A 418 -15.45 -20.90 -7.00
N CYS A 419 -16.54 -21.29 -7.63
CA CYS A 419 -17.77 -21.69 -6.95
C CYS A 419 -18.61 -22.65 -7.79
N PHE A 420 -19.50 -23.37 -7.12
CA PHE A 420 -20.57 -24.11 -7.77
C PHE A 420 -21.82 -23.27 -7.77
N LEU A 421 -22.53 -23.26 -8.89
CA LEU A 421 -23.69 -22.40 -9.09
C LEU A 421 -25.00 -23.18 -8.91
N GLY A 422 -25.98 -22.48 -8.36
CA GLY A 422 -27.37 -22.91 -8.28
C GLY A 422 -28.33 -21.78 -8.60
N ILE A 423 -29.61 -22.02 -8.35
CA ILE A 423 -30.70 -21.08 -8.58
C ILE A 423 -31.51 -20.97 -7.30
N GLN A 424 -31.88 -19.75 -6.95
CA GLN A 424 -32.92 -19.52 -5.96
C GLN A 424 -34.30 -19.75 -6.59
N PRO A 425 -35.20 -20.51 -5.97
CA PRO A 425 -36.52 -20.77 -6.51
C PRO A 425 -37.26 -19.49 -6.92
N GLY A 426 -37.88 -19.52 -8.10
CA GLY A 426 -38.56 -18.39 -8.71
C GLY A 426 -37.64 -17.33 -9.30
N HIS A 427 -36.31 -17.48 -9.28
CA HIS A 427 -35.35 -16.57 -9.91
C HIS A 427 -34.72 -17.17 -11.16
N GLN A 428 -34.19 -16.31 -12.03
CA GLN A 428 -33.61 -16.71 -13.32
C GLN A 428 -32.08 -16.71 -13.35
N HIS A 429 -31.44 -16.13 -12.33
CA HIS A 429 -30.00 -15.92 -12.27
C HIS A 429 -29.30 -17.04 -11.50
N PHE A 430 -28.11 -17.42 -11.98
CA PHE A 430 -27.23 -18.38 -11.31
C PHE A 430 -26.38 -17.68 -10.25
N ARG A 431 -26.36 -18.24 -9.04
CA ARG A 431 -25.67 -17.70 -7.86
C ARG A 431 -24.80 -18.77 -7.21
N ASP A 432 -23.81 -18.35 -6.42
CA ASP A 432 -22.98 -19.30 -5.67
C ASP A 432 -23.86 -20.06 -4.66
N LEU A 433 -23.77 -21.40 -4.63
CA LEU A 433 -24.49 -22.22 -3.65
C LEU A 433 -24.15 -21.85 -2.19
N ARG A 434 -23.01 -21.19 -1.96
CA ARG A 434 -22.57 -20.73 -0.64
C ARG A 434 -23.17 -19.38 -0.23
N GLU A 435 -23.83 -18.64 -1.13
CA GLU A 435 -24.46 -17.34 -0.81
C GLU A 435 -25.67 -17.49 0.13
N GLY A 436 -26.33 -18.66 0.18
CA GLY A 436 -27.45 -18.89 1.08
C GLY A 436 -28.11 -20.26 0.92
N SER A 437 -28.78 -20.71 1.99
CA SER A 437 -29.46 -22.02 2.04
C SER A 437 -30.65 -22.15 1.08
N GLN A 438 -31.13 -21.03 0.55
CA GLN A 438 -32.24 -20.93 -0.41
C GLN A 438 -31.81 -21.12 -1.88
N ILE A 439 -30.51 -21.34 -2.13
CA ILE A 439 -29.96 -21.53 -3.47
C ILE A 439 -29.72 -23.02 -3.68
N HIS A 440 -30.35 -23.59 -4.71
CA HIS A 440 -30.32 -25.03 -4.96
C HIS A 440 -29.63 -25.34 -6.28
N ALA A 441 -28.89 -26.44 -6.33
CA ALA A 441 -28.28 -26.92 -7.56
C ALA A 441 -29.37 -27.37 -8.56
N VAL A 442 -29.07 -27.29 -9.86
CA VAL A 442 -29.95 -27.82 -10.91
C VAL A 442 -29.81 -29.34 -10.94
N GLU A 443 -30.93 -30.05 -10.93
CA GLU A 443 -30.94 -31.51 -10.81
C GLU A 443 -30.17 -32.18 -11.96
N GLY A 444 -29.20 -33.04 -11.61
CA GLY A 444 -28.37 -33.76 -12.57
C GLY A 444 -27.38 -32.89 -13.36
N VAL A 445 -27.17 -31.62 -12.99
CA VAL A 445 -26.23 -30.71 -13.68
C VAL A 445 -25.27 -30.04 -12.70
N LEU A 446 -23.98 -30.26 -12.92
CA LEU A 446 -22.93 -29.58 -12.19
C LEU A 446 -22.56 -28.28 -12.90
N ILE A 447 -22.88 -27.13 -12.32
CA ILE A 447 -22.49 -25.81 -12.88
C ILE A 447 -21.32 -25.27 -12.06
N TYR A 448 -20.16 -25.11 -12.69
CA TYR A 448 -18.92 -24.69 -12.02
C TYR A 448 -18.39 -23.40 -12.64
N ARG A 449 -18.23 -22.37 -11.81
CA ARG A 449 -17.67 -21.07 -12.21
C ARG A 449 -16.20 -20.99 -11.83
N PHE A 450 -15.37 -20.67 -12.83
CA PHE A 450 -13.94 -20.46 -12.65
C PHE A 450 -13.55 -19.02 -13.02
N SER A 451 -13.10 -18.23 -12.05
CA SER A 451 -12.93 -16.77 -12.21
C SER A 451 -11.50 -16.32 -12.51
N SER A 452 -10.81 -17.00 -13.43
CA SER A 452 -9.47 -16.61 -13.92
C SER A 452 -9.14 -17.25 -15.26
N ASN A 453 -8.16 -16.69 -15.97
CA ASN A 453 -7.51 -17.36 -17.11
C ASN A 453 -7.06 -18.78 -16.73
N LEU A 454 -7.12 -19.69 -17.70
CA LEU A 454 -6.68 -21.06 -17.54
C LEU A 454 -5.28 -21.24 -18.12
N PHE A 455 -4.38 -21.79 -17.30
CA PHE A 455 -2.99 -22.02 -17.67
C PHE A 455 -2.42 -23.20 -16.88
N PHE A 456 -1.18 -23.58 -17.17
CA PHE A 456 -0.50 -24.77 -16.63
C PHE A 456 -0.60 -24.91 -15.10
N ALA A 457 -0.60 -23.81 -14.35
CA ALA A 457 -0.57 -23.85 -12.88
C ALA A 457 -1.94 -24.08 -12.23
N ASN A 458 -3.05 -23.76 -12.91
CA ASN A 458 -4.38 -23.82 -12.32
C ASN A 458 -5.36 -24.77 -13.02
N ILE A 459 -5.05 -25.29 -14.21
CA ILE A 459 -5.96 -26.22 -14.88
C ILE A 459 -6.20 -27.51 -14.09
N GLY A 460 -5.19 -27.99 -13.36
CA GLY A 460 -5.35 -29.16 -12.48
C GLY A 460 -6.32 -28.92 -11.34
N VAL A 461 -6.46 -27.67 -10.90
CA VAL A 461 -7.39 -27.24 -9.85
C VAL A 461 -8.84 -27.31 -10.37
N LEU A 462 -9.08 -26.84 -11.60
CA LEU A 462 -10.38 -26.96 -12.27
C LEU A 462 -10.76 -28.43 -12.51
N GLN A 463 -9.82 -29.23 -13.04
CA GLN A 463 -10.07 -30.64 -13.33
C GLN A 463 -10.44 -31.39 -12.05
N LYS A 464 -9.65 -31.21 -10.99
CA LYS A 464 -9.88 -31.84 -9.68
C LYS A 464 -11.24 -31.46 -9.10
N ASP A 465 -11.60 -30.18 -9.10
CA ASP A 465 -12.88 -29.73 -8.55
C ASP A 465 -14.07 -30.36 -9.26
N ILE A 466 -14.03 -30.41 -10.60
CA ILE A 466 -15.09 -31.04 -11.40
C ILE A 466 -15.16 -32.53 -11.09
N GLU A 467 -14.03 -33.23 -11.11
CA GLU A 467 -13.97 -34.68 -10.86
C GLU A 467 -14.44 -35.07 -9.45
N GLU A 468 -14.13 -34.27 -8.42
CA GLU A 468 -14.55 -34.52 -7.03
C GLU A 468 -16.04 -34.24 -6.78
N HIS A 469 -16.71 -33.45 -7.63
CA HIS A 469 -18.12 -33.05 -7.44
C HIS A 469 -19.07 -33.70 -8.44
N ILE A 470 -18.58 -34.59 -9.30
CA ILE A 470 -19.43 -35.46 -10.12
C ILE A 470 -20.07 -36.52 -9.22
N LYS A 471 -21.40 -36.61 -9.29
CA LYS A 471 -22.23 -37.64 -8.65
C LYS A 471 -22.63 -38.71 -9.68
N ASP A 472 -23.10 -39.86 -9.23
CA ASP A 472 -23.55 -40.96 -10.11
C ASP A 472 -24.73 -40.57 -11.02
N ASP A 473 -25.54 -39.59 -10.61
CA ASP A 473 -26.69 -39.06 -11.35
C ASP A 473 -26.35 -37.83 -12.20
N THR A 474 -25.08 -37.40 -12.25
CA THR A 474 -24.65 -36.24 -13.02
C THR A 474 -24.75 -36.51 -14.52
N LYS A 475 -25.61 -35.77 -15.21
CA LYS A 475 -25.85 -35.87 -16.65
C LYS A 475 -25.02 -34.87 -17.45
N ALA A 476 -24.67 -33.74 -16.85
CA ALA A 476 -23.79 -32.76 -17.48
C ALA A 476 -22.96 -31.94 -16.50
N VAL A 477 -21.87 -31.40 -17.03
CA VAL A 477 -21.01 -30.40 -16.43
C VAL A 477 -21.04 -29.14 -17.29
N ILE A 478 -21.38 -28.01 -16.71
CA ILE A 478 -21.33 -26.70 -17.34
C ILE A 478 -20.23 -25.88 -16.66
N LEU A 479 -19.16 -25.59 -17.40
CA LEU A 479 -18.15 -24.62 -17.01
C LEU A 479 -18.64 -23.21 -17.37
N ASP A 480 -18.95 -22.42 -16.35
CA ASP A 480 -19.09 -20.97 -16.46
C ASP A 480 -17.67 -20.38 -16.57
N ALA A 481 -17.32 -20.06 -17.80
CA ALA A 481 -16.04 -19.52 -18.23
C ALA A 481 -16.05 -17.99 -18.36
N GLY A 482 -17.01 -17.29 -17.72
CA GLY A 482 -17.09 -15.84 -17.76
C GLY A 482 -15.84 -15.11 -17.24
N GLY A 483 -15.06 -15.75 -16.36
CA GLY A 483 -13.77 -15.24 -15.87
C GLY A 483 -12.54 -15.73 -16.64
N ILE A 484 -12.71 -16.62 -17.63
CA ILE A 484 -11.62 -17.15 -18.45
C ILE A 484 -11.44 -16.21 -19.66
N GLY A 485 -10.38 -15.42 -19.64
CA GLY A 485 -10.01 -14.54 -20.76
C GLY A 485 -8.99 -15.15 -21.73
N SER A 486 -8.20 -16.13 -21.27
CA SER A 486 -7.19 -16.81 -22.10
C SER A 486 -6.92 -18.24 -21.64
N LEU A 487 -6.37 -19.03 -22.56
CA LEU A 487 -5.95 -20.42 -22.44
C LEU A 487 -4.50 -20.56 -22.92
N ASP A 488 -3.66 -21.26 -22.15
CA ASP A 488 -2.39 -21.77 -22.68
C ASP A 488 -2.54 -23.21 -23.25
N ILE A 489 -1.47 -23.71 -23.88
CA ILE A 489 -1.48 -25.03 -24.51
C ILE A 489 -1.69 -26.17 -23.50
N THR A 490 -1.08 -26.08 -22.32
CA THR A 490 -1.23 -27.09 -21.27
C THR A 490 -2.66 -27.13 -20.74
N ALA A 491 -3.31 -25.98 -20.60
CA ALA A 491 -4.70 -25.88 -20.20
C ALA A 491 -5.63 -26.46 -21.27
N ALA A 492 -5.37 -26.21 -22.55
CA ALA A 492 -6.13 -26.79 -23.65
C ALA A 492 -6.03 -28.33 -23.67
N ASP A 493 -4.82 -28.88 -23.61
CA ASP A 493 -4.63 -30.34 -23.61
C ASP A 493 -5.33 -31.01 -22.42
N ARG A 494 -5.26 -30.39 -21.25
CA ARG A 494 -5.93 -30.89 -20.03
C ARG A 494 -7.46 -30.77 -20.11
N LEU A 495 -7.97 -29.69 -20.70
CA LEU A 495 -9.39 -29.52 -20.96
C LEU A 495 -9.91 -30.59 -21.93
N GLU A 496 -9.11 -30.94 -22.95
CA GLU A 496 -9.41 -32.04 -23.85
C GLU A 496 -9.52 -33.38 -23.11
N ILE A 497 -8.55 -33.68 -22.24
CA ILE A 497 -8.55 -34.91 -21.44
C ILE A 497 -9.79 -34.96 -20.55
N LEU A 498 -10.13 -33.85 -19.88
CA LEU A 498 -11.34 -33.75 -19.08
C LEU A 498 -12.59 -34.00 -19.92
N TYR A 499 -12.72 -33.35 -21.07
CA TYR A 499 -13.83 -33.56 -22.00
C TYR A 499 -13.98 -35.03 -22.41
N LYS A 500 -12.88 -35.68 -22.83
CA LYS A 500 -12.88 -37.09 -23.23
C LYS A 500 -13.30 -37.99 -22.07
N SER A 501 -12.80 -37.74 -20.86
CA SER A 501 -13.18 -38.50 -19.66
C SER A 501 -14.67 -38.34 -19.31
N LEU A 502 -15.21 -37.13 -19.40
CA LEU A 502 -16.65 -36.90 -19.20
C LEU A 502 -17.49 -37.61 -20.26
N LYS A 503 -17.07 -37.56 -21.52
CA LYS A 503 -17.74 -38.24 -22.65
C LYS A 503 -17.77 -39.75 -22.47
N GLU A 504 -16.67 -40.36 -22.00
CA GLU A 504 -16.60 -41.80 -21.68
C GLU A 504 -17.56 -42.20 -20.56
N LYS A 505 -17.81 -41.31 -19.59
CA LYS A 505 -18.81 -41.50 -18.52
C LYS A 505 -20.26 -41.20 -18.96
N GLY A 506 -20.47 -40.80 -20.21
CA GLY A 506 -21.79 -40.39 -20.71
C GLY A 506 -22.27 -39.02 -20.20
N ILE A 507 -21.36 -38.22 -19.62
CA ILE A 507 -21.64 -36.89 -19.08
C ILE A 507 -21.38 -35.84 -20.16
N ARG A 508 -22.37 -34.99 -20.44
CA ARG A 508 -22.20 -33.89 -21.42
C ARG A 508 -21.37 -32.76 -20.81
N PHE A 509 -20.46 -32.19 -21.57
CA PHE A 509 -19.65 -31.05 -21.14
C PHE A 509 -20.01 -29.81 -21.94
N TYR A 510 -20.20 -28.68 -21.26
CA TYR A 510 -20.42 -27.38 -21.88
C TYR A 510 -19.48 -26.33 -21.31
N MET A 511 -18.92 -25.49 -22.19
CA MET A 511 -18.22 -24.26 -21.83
C MET A 511 -19.07 -23.05 -22.23
N THR A 512 -19.30 -22.14 -21.28
CA THR A 512 -20.28 -21.04 -21.39
C THR A 512 -19.77 -19.70 -20.89
N GLU A 513 -20.42 -18.60 -21.27
CA GLU A 513 -20.20 -17.23 -20.76
C GLU A 513 -18.81 -16.59 -21.08
N HIS A 514 -17.87 -17.31 -21.71
CA HIS A 514 -16.56 -16.75 -22.07
C HIS A 514 -16.62 -15.73 -23.21
N ILE A 515 -15.59 -14.89 -23.26
CA ILE A 515 -15.40 -13.90 -24.32
C ILE A 515 -15.05 -14.56 -25.66
N ALA A 516 -15.29 -13.83 -26.76
CA ALA A 516 -15.08 -14.36 -28.11
C ALA A 516 -13.63 -14.78 -28.42
N ASP A 517 -12.64 -14.12 -27.83
CA ASP A 517 -11.21 -14.41 -28.05
C ASP A 517 -10.83 -15.84 -27.63
N VAL A 518 -11.46 -16.36 -26.57
CA VAL A 518 -11.27 -17.74 -26.12
C VAL A 518 -11.69 -18.75 -27.19
N ASN A 519 -12.71 -18.46 -28.02
CA ASN A 519 -13.06 -19.33 -29.15
C ASN A 519 -11.98 -19.33 -30.24
N GLU A 520 -11.31 -18.20 -30.45
CA GLU A 520 -10.17 -18.13 -31.38
C GLU A 520 -8.99 -18.96 -30.86
N GLN A 521 -8.72 -18.87 -29.56
CA GLN A 521 -7.69 -19.67 -28.90
C GLN A 521 -8.01 -21.17 -28.95
N LEU A 522 -9.25 -21.59 -28.66
CA LEU A 522 -9.67 -23.00 -28.81
C LEU A 522 -9.39 -23.53 -30.22
N ARG A 523 -9.73 -22.77 -31.28
CA ARG A 523 -9.42 -23.18 -32.66
C ARG A 523 -7.92 -23.27 -32.92
N LYS A 524 -7.14 -22.29 -32.47
CA LYS A 524 -5.67 -22.26 -32.64
C LYS A 524 -4.97 -23.38 -31.86
N LEU A 525 -5.51 -23.76 -30.71
CA LEU A 525 -4.98 -24.81 -29.83
C LEU A 525 -5.52 -26.21 -30.17
N GLY A 526 -6.24 -26.39 -31.28
CA GLY A 526 -6.71 -27.71 -31.74
C GLY A 526 -8.04 -28.19 -31.13
N LEU A 527 -8.67 -27.39 -30.27
CA LEU A 527 -9.97 -27.66 -29.64
C LEU A 527 -11.17 -27.09 -30.41
N GLY A 528 -10.98 -26.69 -31.68
CA GLY A 528 -12.04 -26.12 -32.52
C GLY A 528 -13.26 -27.04 -32.66
N TYR A 529 -13.04 -28.35 -32.66
CA TYR A 529 -14.10 -29.35 -32.75
C TYR A 529 -15.08 -29.30 -31.57
N LEU A 530 -14.68 -28.83 -30.38
CA LEU A 530 -15.62 -28.64 -29.26
C LEU A 530 -16.71 -27.62 -29.59
N ILE A 531 -16.38 -26.63 -30.43
CA ILE A 531 -17.35 -25.64 -30.93
C ILE A 531 -18.30 -26.32 -31.93
N GLU A 532 -17.74 -27.12 -32.85
CA GLU A 532 -18.48 -27.81 -33.91
C GLU A 532 -19.42 -28.90 -33.35
N GLU A 533 -18.98 -29.66 -32.36
CA GLU A 533 -19.77 -30.66 -31.62
C GLU A 533 -20.79 -30.02 -30.66
N GLY A 534 -20.76 -28.70 -30.52
CA GLY A 534 -21.71 -27.95 -29.71
C GLY A 534 -21.47 -27.98 -28.20
N CYS A 535 -20.28 -28.36 -27.77
CA CYS A 535 -19.84 -28.27 -26.37
C CYS A 535 -19.57 -26.82 -25.95
N VAL A 536 -19.56 -25.86 -26.87
CA VAL A 536 -19.37 -24.44 -26.58
C VAL A 536 -20.69 -23.70 -26.83
N ARG A 537 -21.19 -23.00 -25.80
CA ARG A 537 -22.43 -22.23 -25.85
C ARG A 537 -22.26 -20.82 -25.31
N ARG A 538 -23.08 -19.90 -25.77
CA ARG A 538 -22.98 -18.50 -25.35
C ARG A 538 -23.36 -18.31 -23.89
N THR A 539 -24.39 -19.02 -23.43
CA THR A 539 -24.92 -18.87 -22.06
C THR A 539 -25.22 -20.22 -21.42
N ILE A 540 -25.22 -20.24 -20.09
CA ILE A 540 -25.63 -21.42 -19.29
C ILE A 540 -27.04 -21.88 -19.68
N HIS A 541 -27.95 -20.93 -19.93
CA HIS A 541 -29.33 -21.23 -20.34
C HIS A 541 -29.40 -22.03 -21.64
N ILE A 542 -28.58 -21.68 -22.65
CA ILE A 542 -28.58 -22.42 -23.92
C ILE A 542 -28.02 -23.83 -23.72
N ALA A 543 -26.98 -23.99 -22.90
CA ALA A 543 -26.43 -25.31 -22.57
C ALA A 543 -27.47 -26.20 -21.87
N LEU A 544 -28.24 -25.66 -20.92
CA LEU A 544 -29.34 -26.40 -20.27
C LEU A 544 -30.46 -26.76 -21.27
N LYS A 545 -30.78 -25.86 -22.19
CA LYS A 545 -31.80 -26.09 -23.22
C LYS A 545 -31.41 -27.23 -24.17
N ASP A 546 -30.13 -27.39 -24.51
CA ASP A 546 -29.61 -28.51 -25.31
C ASP A 546 -29.78 -29.87 -24.61
N MET A 547 -29.98 -29.85 -23.30
CA MET A 547 -30.29 -31.02 -22.48
C MET A 547 -31.79 -31.20 -22.21
N GLU A 548 -32.64 -30.42 -22.89
CA GLU A 548 -34.10 -30.37 -22.68
C GLU A 548 -34.50 -29.87 -21.28
N ILE A 549 -33.58 -29.25 -20.54
CA ILE A 549 -33.83 -28.64 -19.23
C ILE A 549 -34.25 -27.19 -19.45
N ASN A 550 -35.57 -26.95 -19.43
CA ASN A 550 -36.16 -25.64 -19.64
C ASN A 550 -36.49 -24.95 -18.31
N ARG A 551 -36.81 -23.65 -18.38
CA ARG A 551 -37.30 -22.89 -17.22
C ARG A 551 -38.79 -23.20 -16.97
N PRO A 552 -39.23 -23.26 -15.70
CA PRO A 552 -38.42 -23.27 -14.48
C PRO A 552 -37.58 -24.55 -14.36
N TYR A 553 -36.32 -24.42 -13.97
CA TYR A 553 -35.39 -25.55 -13.96
C TYR A 553 -35.67 -26.47 -12.76
N PRO A 554 -35.53 -27.80 -12.90
CA PRO A 554 -35.63 -28.73 -11.79
C PRO A 554 -34.46 -28.51 -10.81
N LEU A 555 -34.77 -28.45 -9.52
CA LEU A 555 -33.80 -28.18 -8.45
C LEU A 555 -33.62 -29.41 -7.57
N GLU A 556 -32.39 -29.63 -7.09
CA GLU A 556 -32.09 -30.70 -6.13
C GLU A 556 -32.91 -30.55 -4.84
N GLY A 557 -33.29 -31.68 -4.24
CA GLY A 557 -34.04 -31.72 -2.98
C GLY A 557 -35.56 -31.63 -3.14
N GLY A 558 -36.09 -31.75 -4.35
CA GLY A 558 -37.53 -31.72 -4.61
C GLY A 558 -38.15 -30.34 -4.39
N VAL A 559 -37.33 -29.28 -4.50
CA VAL A 559 -37.76 -27.91 -4.28
C VAL A 559 -38.48 -27.40 -5.51
N ASP A 560 -39.71 -26.94 -5.32
CA ASP A 560 -40.50 -26.37 -6.40
C ASP A 560 -39.95 -25.01 -6.85
N ASN A 561 -39.72 -24.87 -8.16
CA ASN A 561 -39.13 -23.69 -8.78
C ASN A 561 -40.16 -22.85 -9.55
N GLU A 562 -41.41 -22.84 -9.08
CA GLU A 562 -42.47 -22.05 -9.70
C GLU A 562 -42.15 -20.55 -9.78
N GLU A 563 -42.68 -19.89 -10.83
CA GLU A 563 -42.52 -18.44 -11.00
C GLU A 563 -43.21 -17.68 -9.86
N ARG A 564 -42.40 -17.06 -9.01
CA ARG A 564 -42.87 -16.15 -7.96
C ARG A 564 -43.40 -14.84 -8.55
N SER A 565 -44.33 -14.20 -7.83
CA SER A 565 -44.89 -12.89 -8.20
C SER A 565 -43.80 -11.82 -8.36
N ALA A 566 -44.07 -10.80 -9.18
CA ALA A 566 -43.10 -9.74 -9.47
C ALA A 566 -42.73 -8.86 -8.26
N SER A 567 -43.60 -8.79 -7.24
CA SER A 567 -43.28 -8.17 -5.95
C SER A 567 -42.26 -9.02 -5.18
N ARG A 568 -42.55 -10.31 -5.01
CA ARG A 568 -41.68 -11.25 -4.30
C ARG A 568 -40.28 -11.38 -4.92
N LYS A 569 -40.18 -11.36 -6.25
CA LYS A 569 -38.88 -11.28 -6.97
C LYS A 569 -38.12 -9.98 -6.66
N ARG A 570 -38.80 -8.86 -6.39
CA ARG A 570 -38.16 -7.59 -6.06
C ARG A 570 -37.63 -7.54 -4.63
N ALA A 571 -38.39 -8.04 -3.64
CA ALA A 571 -37.89 -8.21 -2.27
C ALA A 571 -36.64 -9.10 -2.22
N ASP A 572 -36.75 -10.33 -2.74
CA ASP A 572 -35.68 -11.31 -2.71
C ASP A 572 -34.38 -10.71 -3.31
N ASN A 573 -34.49 -9.98 -4.44
CA ASN A 573 -33.35 -9.32 -5.07
C ASN A 573 -32.72 -8.19 -4.23
N ARG A 574 -33.51 -7.39 -3.50
CA ARG A 574 -32.95 -6.27 -2.68
C ARG A 574 -32.21 -6.78 -1.45
N VAL A 575 -32.80 -7.75 -0.75
CA VAL A 575 -32.14 -8.38 0.41
C VAL A 575 -30.86 -9.06 -0.05
N GLN A 576 -30.91 -9.78 -1.17
CA GLN A 576 -29.72 -10.40 -1.77
C GLN A 576 -28.68 -9.38 -2.20
N GLU A 577 -29.07 -8.22 -2.73
CA GLU A 577 -28.12 -7.17 -3.12
C GLU A 577 -27.40 -6.61 -1.89
N PHE A 578 -28.10 -6.50 -0.76
CA PHE A 578 -27.52 -6.09 0.52
C PHE A 578 -26.58 -7.17 1.09
N VAL A 579 -27.01 -8.43 1.15
CA VAL A 579 -26.18 -9.57 1.59
C VAL A 579 -24.96 -9.74 0.68
N TRP A 580 -25.12 -9.56 -0.63
CA TRP A 580 -24.01 -9.59 -1.57
C TRP A 580 -23.02 -8.44 -1.34
N ALA A 581 -23.52 -7.24 -1.03
CA ALA A 581 -22.68 -6.06 -0.83
C ALA A 581 -21.88 -6.12 0.49
N PHE A 582 -22.48 -6.62 1.57
CA PHE A 582 -21.90 -6.58 2.92
C PHE A 582 -21.44 -7.95 3.45
N GLY A 583 -21.82 -9.05 2.80
CA GLY A 583 -21.35 -10.40 3.14
C GLY A 583 -21.61 -10.76 4.59
N SER A 584 -20.55 -11.16 5.30
CA SER A 584 -20.60 -11.48 6.74
C SER A 584 -20.82 -10.27 7.64
N GLU A 585 -20.63 -9.05 7.15
CA GLU A 585 -20.84 -7.80 7.90
C GLU A 585 -22.28 -7.27 7.76
N THR A 586 -23.17 -8.01 7.10
CA THR A 586 -24.55 -7.60 6.85
C THR A 586 -25.29 -7.21 8.13
N GLU A 587 -25.22 -8.05 9.17
CA GLU A 587 -25.89 -7.79 10.46
C GLU A 587 -25.32 -6.53 11.14
N GLU A 588 -23.99 -6.38 11.19
CA GLU A 588 -23.33 -5.22 11.79
C GLU A 588 -23.66 -3.92 11.05
N GLU A 589 -23.75 -3.95 9.71
CA GLU A 589 -24.09 -2.77 8.93
C GLU A 589 -25.58 -2.40 9.09
N ILE A 590 -26.48 -3.38 9.21
CA ILE A 590 -27.90 -3.12 9.57
C ILE A 590 -27.95 -2.39 10.92
N GLU A 591 -27.25 -2.90 11.94
CA GLU A 591 -27.19 -2.28 13.27
C GLU A 591 -26.59 -0.86 13.21
N ARG A 592 -25.53 -0.67 12.42
CA ARG A 592 -24.91 0.64 12.22
C ARG A 592 -25.86 1.65 11.58
N GLN A 593 -26.63 1.22 10.58
CA GLN A 593 -27.64 2.05 9.93
C GLN A 593 -28.77 2.42 10.90
N ILE A 594 -29.17 1.50 11.78
CA ILE A 594 -30.13 1.77 12.87
C ILE A 594 -29.58 2.86 13.79
N VAL A 595 -28.33 2.73 14.26
CA VAL A 595 -27.68 3.73 15.14
C VAL A 595 -27.60 5.09 14.47
N LEU A 596 -27.20 5.15 13.19
CA LEU A 596 -27.14 6.40 12.42
C LEU A 596 -28.51 7.07 12.29
N GLN A 597 -29.58 6.29 12.13
CA GLN A 597 -30.94 6.81 12.10
C GLN A 597 -31.41 7.30 13.46
N ILE A 598 -31.08 6.59 14.54
CA ILE A 598 -31.33 7.07 15.91
C ILE A 598 -30.57 8.39 16.16
N GLU A 599 -29.34 8.54 15.67
CA GLU A 599 -28.61 9.82 15.74
C GLU A 599 -29.23 10.93 14.89
N GLN A 600 -29.76 10.59 13.72
CA GLN A 600 -30.50 11.53 12.90
C GLN A 600 -31.79 11.96 13.60
N LEU A 601 -32.47 11.02 14.27
CA LEU A 601 -33.61 11.29 15.14
C LEU A 601 -33.25 12.22 16.29
N LYS A 602 -32.09 12.04 16.94
CA LYS A 602 -31.57 12.98 17.96
C LYS A 602 -31.45 14.40 17.43
N LYS A 603 -31.16 14.58 16.13
CA LYS A 603 -30.96 15.90 15.50
C LYS A 603 -32.26 16.53 15.02
N THR A 604 -33.20 15.75 14.50
CA THR A 604 -34.43 16.27 13.88
C THR A 604 -35.63 16.23 14.82
N GLY A 605 -35.63 15.36 15.84
CA GLY A 605 -36.79 15.09 16.69
C GLY A 605 -37.98 14.46 15.96
N ASP A 606 -37.82 14.18 14.67
CA ASP A 606 -38.90 13.73 13.79
C ASP A 606 -39.00 12.21 13.81
N VAL A 607 -39.77 11.74 14.79
CA VAL A 607 -40.11 10.34 14.98
C VAL A 607 -40.87 9.77 13.78
N GLU A 608 -41.62 10.56 13.01
CA GLU A 608 -42.37 10.02 11.86
C GLU A 608 -41.45 9.61 10.72
N ASN A 609 -40.30 10.27 10.54
CA ASN A 609 -39.28 9.83 9.60
C ASN A 609 -38.63 8.49 9.96
N LEU A 610 -38.71 8.04 11.23
CA LEU A 610 -38.25 6.72 11.66
C LEU A 610 -39.21 5.60 11.23
N PHE A 611 -40.51 5.92 11.18
CA PHE A 611 -41.59 4.99 10.81
C PHE A 611 -41.93 5.03 9.31
N HIS A 612 -41.74 6.18 8.65
CA HIS A 612 -42.23 6.44 7.29
C HIS A 612 -41.22 7.13 6.36
N GLY A 613 -39.95 7.28 6.77
CA GLY A 613 -38.92 8.01 6.01
C GLY A 613 -38.41 7.26 4.77
N ARG A 614 -37.08 7.28 4.54
CA ARG A 614 -36.39 6.71 3.35
C ARG A 614 -36.68 5.23 3.04
N TRP A 615 -37.44 4.55 3.90
CA TRP A 615 -37.71 3.13 3.89
C TRP A 615 -39.20 2.79 3.76
N ALA A 616 -40.09 3.75 3.45
CA ALA A 616 -41.49 3.51 3.04
C ALA A 616 -41.63 2.65 1.75
N HIS A 617 -40.54 2.03 1.30
CA HIS A 617 -40.40 1.18 0.14
C HIS A 617 -39.84 -0.21 0.52
N MET A 618 -39.66 -0.50 1.82
CA MET A 618 -39.36 -1.83 2.35
C MET A 618 -40.58 -2.73 2.18
N GLU A 619 -40.37 -4.03 1.99
CA GLU A 619 -41.48 -4.99 1.94
C GLU A 619 -41.81 -5.48 3.35
N ALA A 620 -43.00 -6.02 3.54
CA ALA A 620 -43.57 -6.28 4.86
C ALA A 620 -42.73 -7.24 5.75
N LEU A 621 -41.89 -8.09 5.16
CA LEU A 621 -40.94 -8.94 5.89
C LEU A 621 -39.81 -8.13 6.55
N ASP A 622 -39.19 -7.22 5.79
CA ASP A 622 -38.09 -6.37 6.24
C ASP A 622 -38.62 -5.29 7.20
N GLU A 623 -39.84 -4.81 6.97
CA GLU A 623 -40.52 -3.90 7.91
C GLU A 623 -40.74 -4.55 9.28
N ASP A 624 -41.04 -5.85 9.36
CA ASP A 624 -41.27 -6.55 10.64
C ASP A 624 -39.97 -6.78 11.43
N GLU A 625 -38.88 -7.12 10.75
CA GLU A 625 -37.53 -7.28 11.35
C GLU A 625 -36.95 -5.91 11.77
N TRP A 626 -37.20 -4.87 10.97
CA TRP A 626 -36.88 -3.49 11.33
C TRP A 626 -37.65 -3.04 12.58
N LEU A 627 -38.95 -3.34 12.65
CA LEU A 627 -39.79 -3.03 13.82
C LEU A 627 -39.30 -3.73 15.09
N GLU A 628 -38.78 -4.95 14.97
CA GLU A 628 -38.18 -5.68 16.10
C GLU A 628 -36.93 -4.98 16.63
N HIS A 629 -36.00 -4.60 15.77
CA HIS A 629 -34.82 -3.87 16.22
C HIS A 629 -35.17 -2.49 16.80
N LEU A 630 -36.19 -1.80 16.25
CA LEU A 630 -36.69 -0.56 16.86
C LEU A 630 -37.26 -0.79 18.26
N GLU A 631 -37.94 -1.91 18.50
CA GLU A 631 -38.42 -2.31 19.83
C GLU A 631 -37.26 -2.63 20.79
N GLU A 632 -36.20 -3.30 20.34
CA GLU A 632 -34.99 -3.54 21.15
C GLU A 632 -34.34 -2.23 21.65
N HIS A 633 -34.48 -1.16 20.86
CA HIS A 633 -33.97 0.19 21.17
C HIS A 633 -35.04 1.16 21.71
N LEU A 634 -36.24 0.68 22.04
CA LEU A 634 -37.39 1.52 22.43
C LEU A 634 -37.04 2.55 23.52
N LYS A 635 -36.38 2.12 24.60
CA LYS A 635 -36.01 3.00 25.72
C LYS A 635 -35.05 4.11 25.33
N GLU A 636 -34.12 3.82 24.42
CA GLU A 636 -33.21 4.82 23.88
C GLU A 636 -33.98 5.83 23.03
N ILE A 637 -34.89 5.36 22.18
CA ILE A 637 -35.72 6.21 21.32
C ILE A 637 -36.65 7.10 22.17
N VAL A 638 -37.21 6.59 23.27
CA VAL A 638 -38.03 7.34 24.25
C VAL A 638 -37.23 8.44 24.91
N ASN A 639 -36.05 8.09 25.45
CA ASN A 639 -35.16 9.04 26.10
C ASN A 639 -34.72 10.18 25.17
N ILE A 640 -34.60 9.90 23.87
CA ILE A 640 -34.18 10.86 22.84
C ILE A 640 -35.35 11.72 22.35
N SER A 641 -36.46 11.08 22.01
CA SER A 641 -37.60 11.74 21.37
C SER A 641 -38.45 12.55 22.36
N GLY A 642 -38.30 12.30 23.66
CA GLY A 642 -39.13 12.90 24.71
C GLY A 642 -40.59 12.45 24.66
N LYS A 643 -40.92 11.42 23.85
CA LYS A 643 -42.25 10.84 23.77
C LYS A 643 -42.40 9.75 24.83
N ASP A 644 -43.63 9.62 25.33
CA ASP A 644 -44.00 8.58 26.28
C ASP A 644 -43.76 7.17 25.72
N GLU A 645 -43.21 6.29 26.56
CA GLU A 645 -42.81 4.91 26.24
C GLU A 645 -44.00 4.07 25.79
N MET A 646 -45.16 4.23 26.46
CA MET A 646 -46.40 3.54 26.11
C MET A 646 -46.90 3.97 24.72
N THR A 647 -46.81 5.26 24.41
CA THR A 647 -47.27 5.82 23.13
C THR A 647 -46.41 5.33 21.97
N LEU A 648 -45.10 5.24 22.15
CA LEU A 648 -44.18 4.82 21.10
C LEU A 648 -44.26 3.30 20.85
N ALA A 649 -44.31 2.50 21.92
CA ALA A 649 -44.55 1.06 21.82
C ALA A 649 -45.91 0.76 21.17
N GLY A 650 -46.95 1.51 21.52
CA GLY A 650 -48.28 1.39 20.92
C GLY A 650 -48.33 1.73 19.42
N LYS A 651 -47.43 2.60 18.94
CA LYS A 651 -47.25 2.91 17.51
C LYS A 651 -46.50 1.80 16.78
N LEU A 652 -45.41 1.28 17.35
CA LEU A 652 -44.66 0.14 16.80
C LEU A 652 -45.59 -1.07 16.59
N GLU A 653 -46.35 -1.46 17.62
CA GLU A 653 -47.28 -2.58 17.54
C GLU A 653 -48.46 -2.31 16.57
N ALA A 654 -48.92 -1.05 16.44
CA ALA A 654 -49.95 -0.70 15.45
C ALA A 654 -49.43 -0.84 14.01
N HIS A 655 -48.21 -0.36 13.74
CA HIS A 655 -47.60 -0.50 12.42
C HIS A 655 -47.29 -1.95 12.10
N ARG A 656 -46.78 -2.71 13.09
CA ARG A 656 -46.56 -4.16 12.98
C ARG A 656 -47.84 -4.92 12.62
N LYS A 657 -48.98 -4.51 13.18
CA LYS A 657 -50.29 -5.08 12.81
C LYS A 657 -50.68 -4.76 11.37
N GLU A 658 -50.45 -3.54 10.91
CA GLU A 658 -50.69 -3.14 9.50
C GLU A 658 -49.79 -3.92 8.52
N VAL A 659 -48.53 -4.15 8.88
CA VAL A 659 -47.58 -5.02 8.17
C VAL A 659 -48.13 -6.44 8.10
N HIS A 660 -48.53 -7.00 9.24
CA HIS A 660 -49.11 -8.35 9.32
C HIS A 660 -50.41 -8.50 8.52
N ASP A 661 -51.31 -7.51 8.57
CA ASP A 661 -52.57 -7.53 7.83
C ASP A 661 -52.33 -7.41 6.30
N ARG A 662 -51.30 -6.66 5.87
CA ARG A 662 -50.82 -6.69 4.48
C ARG A 662 -50.29 -8.07 4.10
N ILE A 663 -49.45 -8.68 4.95
CA ILE A 663 -48.93 -10.04 4.71
C ILE A 663 -50.07 -11.05 4.60
N ALA A 664 -51.05 -11.00 5.50
CA ALA A 664 -52.19 -11.91 5.49
C ALA A 664 -53.07 -11.74 4.25
N LYS A 665 -53.17 -10.52 3.72
CA LYS A 665 -53.95 -10.20 2.52
C LYS A 665 -53.23 -10.53 1.21
N GLU A 666 -51.92 -10.27 1.15
CA GLU A 666 -51.10 -10.46 -0.05
C GLU A 666 -50.52 -11.89 -0.14
N HIS A 667 -50.28 -12.53 1.00
CA HIS A 667 -49.62 -13.82 1.15
C HIS A 667 -50.24 -14.68 2.29
N PRO A 668 -51.49 -15.17 2.14
CA PRO A 668 -52.21 -15.91 3.18
C PRO A 668 -51.50 -17.19 3.65
N GLU A 669 -50.69 -17.80 2.79
CA GLU A 669 -49.89 -19.01 3.09
C GLU A 669 -48.73 -18.73 4.07
N LEU A 670 -48.25 -17.48 4.13
CA LEU A 670 -47.18 -17.05 5.03
C LEU A 670 -47.71 -16.58 6.39
N ALA A 671 -49.00 -16.23 6.50
CA ALA A 671 -49.58 -15.71 7.74
C ALA A 671 -49.43 -16.68 8.93
N GLU A 672 -49.51 -17.99 8.69
CA GLU A 672 -49.28 -19.02 9.73
C GLU A 672 -47.81 -19.13 10.12
N ARG A 673 -46.87 -19.15 9.16
CA ARG A 673 -45.42 -19.14 9.45
C ARG A 673 -44.97 -17.85 10.15
N PHE A 674 -45.61 -16.72 9.86
CA PHE A 674 -45.37 -15.45 10.53
C PHE A 674 -45.83 -15.46 11.99
N LYS A 675 -46.97 -16.09 12.28
CA LYS A 675 -47.38 -16.32 13.67
C LYS A 675 -46.39 -17.20 14.42
N GLU A 676 -45.85 -18.24 13.77
CA GLU A 676 -44.82 -19.10 14.37
C GLU A 676 -43.50 -18.34 14.61
N ARG A 677 -43.01 -17.59 13.59
CA ARG A 677 -41.82 -16.73 13.73
C ARG A 677 -41.99 -15.70 14.83
N ARG A 678 -43.17 -15.08 14.93
CA ARG A 678 -43.51 -14.13 16.00
C ARG A 678 -43.32 -14.71 17.40
N HIS A 679 -43.62 -15.99 17.57
CA HIS A 679 -43.42 -16.64 18.86
C HIS A 679 -41.92 -16.74 19.22
N LEU A 680 -41.05 -16.91 18.22
CA LEU A 680 -39.60 -16.91 18.39
C LEU A 680 -39.05 -15.50 18.66
N LEU A 681 -39.55 -14.49 17.95
CA LEU A 681 -39.14 -13.08 18.16
C LEU A 681 -39.57 -12.58 19.54
N ASP A 682 -40.78 -12.94 19.99
CA ASP A 682 -41.27 -12.65 21.33
C ASP A 682 -40.39 -13.33 22.41
N GLU A 683 -39.91 -14.56 22.17
CA GLU A 683 -38.94 -15.21 23.07
C GLU A 683 -37.58 -14.49 23.07
N HIS A 684 -37.09 -14.08 21.90
CA HIS A 684 -35.82 -13.37 21.75
C HIS A 684 -35.84 -11.99 22.42
N LEU A 685 -36.93 -11.23 22.26
CA LEU A 685 -37.17 -9.95 22.93
C LEU A 685 -37.26 -10.13 24.45
N LYS A 686 -37.91 -11.20 24.91
CA LYS A 686 -37.98 -11.58 26.33
C LYS A 686 -36.61 -11.90 26.91
N GLU A 687 -35.73 -12.58 26.17
CA GLU A 687 -34.37 -12.88 26.59
C GLU A 687 -33.47 -11.64 26.66
N ARG A 688 -33.52 -10.78 25.63
CA ARG A 688 -32.62 -9.62 25.52
C ARG A 688 -33.09 -8.39 26.29
N ARG A 689 -34.40 -8.12 26.29
CA ARG A 689 -35.01 -6.90 26.86
C ARG A 689 -36.36 -7.23 27.55
N PRO A 690 -36.33 -7.98 28.68
CA PRO A 690 -37.54 -8.46 29.36
C PRO A 690 -38.53 -7.36 29.76
N GLU A 691 -38.03 -6.17 30.13
CA GLU A 691 -38.85 -5.02 30.50
C GLU A 691 -39.66 -4.45 29.32
N VAL A 692 -39.11 -4.51 28.10
CA VAL A 692 -39.82 -4.08 26.87
C VAL A 692 -40.85 -5.14 26.45
N TYR A 693 -40.51 -6.41 26.65
CA TYR A 693 -41.43 -7.51 26.38
C TYR A 693 -42.70 -7.44 27.24
N GLU A 694 -42.57 -7.19 28.56
CA GLU A 694 -43.73 -7.01 29.44
C GLU A 694 -44.63 -5.83 29.02
N LEU A 695 -44.02 -4.71 28.62
CA LEU A 695 -44.71 -3.54 28.11
C LEU A 695 -45.53 -3.84 26.84
N VAL A 696 -44.93 -4.57 25.89
CA VAL A 696 -45.59 -4.99 24.65
C VAL A 696 -46.73 -5.97 24.94
N LEU A 697 -46.56 -6.89 25.90
CA LEU A 697 -47.63 -7.79 26.34
C LEU A 697 -48.82 -7.02 26.94
N GLU A 698 -48.59 -6.08 27.86
CA GLU A 698 -49.67 -5.27 28.45
C GLU A 698 -50.46 -4.49 27.40
N LEU A 699 -49.78 -3.96 26.37
CA LEU A 699 -50.42 -3.25 25.25
C LEU A 699 -51.29 -4.17 24.40
N ARG A 700 -50.86 -5.42 24.20
CA ARG A 700 -51.62 -6.45 23.47
C ARG A 700 -52.87 -6.89 24.25
N GLU A 701 -52.79 -6.97 25.57
CA GLU A 701 -53.95 -7.31 26.43
C GLU A 701 -54.98 -6.18 26.47
N LYS A 702 -54.55 -4.92 26.66
CA LYS A 702 -55.43 -3.73 26.69
C LYS A 702 -56.17 -3.44 25.37
N ARG A 703 -55.75 -4.03 24.25
CA ARG A 703 -56.39 -3.88 22.92
C ARG A 703 -57.32 -5.05 22.55
N LYS A 704 -57.35 -6.13 23.35
CA LYS A 704 -58.28 -7.27 23.16
C LYS A 704 -59.63 -7.04 23.84
N GLU A 705 -59.70 -6.11 24.79
CA GLU A 705 -60.94 -5.51 25.31
C GLU A 705 -61.45 -4.41 24.37
#